data_AF-A0A101AIM3-F1
#
_entry.id   AF-A0A101AIM3-F1
#
_cell.length_a   1.000
_cell.length_b   1.000
_cell.length_c   1.000
_cell.angle_alpha   90.00
_cell.angle_beta   90.00
_cell.angle_gamma   90.00
#
_symmetry.space_group_name_H-M   'P 1'
#
loop_
_entity.id
_entity.type
_entity.pdbx_description
1 polymer ?
#
loop_
_entity_poly.entity_id
_entity_poly.type
_entity_poly.pdbx_seq_one_letter_code
_entity_poly.pdbx_strand_id
1 'polypeptide(L)'
;MDTQILIRLVVGLLMTAIVIALAAKRVLWLTKLIRSGAPTSEANNRKDNLSKRITTQFEEVFGQTRLLRWSIPGIAHFFTMWGFFILASVYLEAYGLLFDHDFHIPIIGTWDVLGFLQDFFAVAVLLGIITFAIIRVMQEPKQHGRDSRFYGSHTGGAWLILFMIFNVIWTYALVRGAAADVGNLPYGNGAFFSQFMGWVLSPLGHNVNEWVETIALLAHIAVMLIFLLIVLHSKHLHIGLAPINVTFKRMPNGLGPLLPMEYNGEPIDFEDPAEDAVLGRGKIEDFTWKGYLDMTTCTECGRCQSQCPAWNTGKPLSPKLVIMNLRDHLFAKAPYILGDKESPLENTPEGGLGEEARGEKSSEKHAHDHVPESGFERILGSGPEQATRPLVGTEEQGGVIDPDVLWSCTTCGACVEQCPVDIEHIDHIVDMRRYQVMMESEFPGELGVLFKNLETKGNPWGQNAKDRTNWIDEVDFDVPVYGKDVESFEGFEYLFWVGCAGAYEDRAKKTTKAVAELLATAGVKYLVLGEGETCNGDSARRSGNEFLFQQLAAQNVETLNDLFEGVERVDRKVVVTCPHCFNTLSREYPQVGGNYTVLHHTQLLNRLVRDKKLVPVSPVGGGQDVTYHDPCYLGRHNKEYSAPRELIGAAGAKLTEMPRHADRGLCCGAGGARMWMEEHIGKRVNVERTEEAMDTASTIATGCPFCRVMITDGVDDVAATREVEKAEVLDVAQLLLGSLDKSSVTLPEKGTAAKEAEERAAKAAAAAPAPEKAPEKAPAEEPEAPAAKASTATEAKPVTGLGLAGGAKKPGAKKTAAPAEDKPAAAAAPAKGLGIAGGAKRPGAKKTAAAAPEAKAETTEAPAAPAAKGLGIAAGAKRPGAKKTATASAEAKPEATAETAEAPAKPEPEVKGLGLAAGARRPGAKKKAPAKASPNEDAGTVVQPPNVDPDQAEAGTETDNRPADTADSDRGLETKPEPEVKGLGIAAGARRPGAKKKASTPKPAEPAPAAEPAPEPEAAAEPEQAPEPAPSSDNGDSRIVGDEPPVKGLGIAKGARRPGKR
;
A
#
# COMPACT_ATOMS: atom_id res chain seq x y z
N MET A 1 56.98 8.10 -16.74
CA MET A 1 55.96 8.57 -15.79
C MET A 1 56.55 9.71 -15.00
N ASP A 2 55.79 10.77 -14.80
CA ASP A 2 56.07 11.75 -13.74
C ASP A 2 55.96 11.07 -12.36
N THR A 3 56.64 11.62 -11.36
CA THR A 3 56.43 11.25 -9.95
C THR A 3 54.97 11.48 -9.53
N GLN A 4 54.32 12.53 -10.03
CA GLN A 4 52.90 12.80 -9.81
C GLN A 4 52.01 11.68 -10.38
N ILE A 5 52.23 11.24 -11.62
CA ILE A 5 51.50 10.10 -12.23
C ILE A 5 51.69 8.82 -11.39
N LEU A 6 52.93 8.54 -10.96
CA LEU A 6 53.21 7.35 -10.14
C LEU A 6 52.47 7.40 -8.79
N ILE A 7 52.41 8.56 -8.13
CA ILE A 7 51.65 8.76 -6.90
C ILE A 7 50.15 8.61 -7.15
N ARG A 8 49.62 9.26 -8.20
CA ARG A 8 48.21 9.15 -8.63
C ARG A 8 47.81 7.68 -8.80
N LEU A 9 48.58 6.91 -9.58
CA LEU A 9 48.33 5.48 -9.83
C LEU A 9 48.39 4.63 -8.56
N VAL A 10 49.49 4.69 -7.81
CA VAL A 10 49.71 3.79 -6.67
C VAL A 10 48.68 4.04 -5.58
N VAL A 11 48.40 5.30 -5.25
CA VAL A 11 47.38 5.65 -4.23
C VAL A 11 45.97 5.34 -4.76
N GLY A 12 45.64 5.82 -5.96
CA GLY A 12 44.30 5.72 -6.54
C GLY A 12 43.84 4.28 -6.82
N LEU A 13 44.73 3.41 -7.29
CA LEU A 13 44.40 2.01 -7.55
C LEU A 13 44.34 1.18 -6.26
N LEU A 14 45.26 1.41 -5.30
CA LEU A 14 45.28 0.69 -4.03
C LEU A 14 44.02 0.98 -3.19
N MET A 15 43.62 2.25 -3.07
CA MET A 15 42.39 2.61 -2.36
C MET A 15 41.14 2.06 -3.05
N THR A 16 41.12 2.04 -4.39
CA THR A 16 40.02 1.48 -5.18
C THR A 16 39.87 -0.02 -4.95
N ALA A 17 40.97 -0.77 -4.97
CA ALA A 17 40.96 -2.22 -4.74
C ALA A 17 40.43 -2.60 -3.35
N ILE A 18 40.89 -1.90 -2.30
CA ILE A 18 40.43 -2.10 -0.91
C ILE A 18 38.92 -1.82 -0.81
N VAL A 19 38.46 -0.69 -1.34
CA VAL A 19 37.05 -0.28 -1.23
C VAL A 19 36.12 -1.17 -2.05
N ILE A 20 36.52 -1.58 -3.25
CA ILE A 20 35.72 -2.53 -4.07
C ILE A 20 35.57 -3.87 -3.36
N ALA A 21 36.61 -4.39 -2.69
CA ALA A 21 36.51 -5.63 -1.92
C ALA A 21 35.52 -5.52 -0.74
N LEU A 22 35.53 -4.41 -0.01
CA LEU A 22 34.59 -4.13 1.08
C LEU A 22 33.15 -3.93 0.56
N ALA A 23 32.99 -3.20 -0.54
CA ALA A 23 31.70 -2.98 -1.19
C ALA A 23 31.10 -4.30 -1.71
N ALA A 24 31.89 -5.13 -2.40
CA ALA A 24 31.48 -6.44 -2.88
C ALA A 24 31.05 -7.36 -1.73
N LYS A 25 31.82 -7.41 -0.62
CA LYS A 25 31.43 -8.16 0.59
C LYS A 25 30.06 -7.72 1.12
N ARG A 26 29.80 -6.41 1.19
CA ARG A 26 28.51 -5.87 1.65
C ARG A 26 27.36 -6.17 0.69
N VAL A 27 27.57 -6.05 -0.62
CA VAL A 27 26.56 -6.36 -1.65
C VAL A 27 26.21 -7.85 -1.65
N LEU A 28 27.21 -8.73 -1.51
CA LEU A 28 26.99 -10.18 -1.39
C LEU A 28 26.21 -10.54 -0.11
N TRP A 29 26.55 -9.92 1.03
CA TRP A 29 25.81 -10.11 2.29
C TRP A 29 24.34 -9.66 2.18
N LEU A 30 24.10 -8.46 1.61
CA LEU A 30 22.74 -7.96 1.36
C LEU A 30 21.97 -8.89 0.40
N THR A 31 22.64 -9.42 -0.62
CA THR A 31 22.04 -10.36 -1.58
C THR A 31 21.72 -11.70 -0.93
N LYS A 32 22.57 -12.22 -0.03
CA LYS A 32 22.31 -13.44 0.76
C LYS A 32 21.09 -13.24 1.67
N LEU A 33 21.04 -12.11 2.39
CA LEU A 33 19.92 -11.77 3.29
C LEU A 33 18.59 -11.59 2.57
N ILE A 34 18.54 -10.80 1.49
CA ILE A 34 17.28 -10.58 0.77
C ILE A 34 16.78 -11.90 0.16
N ARG A 35 17.69 -12.79 -0.28
CA ARG A 35 17.33 -14.12 -0.84
C ARG A 35 17.03 -15.20 0.21
N SER A 36 17.25 -14.94 1.51
CA SER A 36 16.92 -15.88 2.59
C SER A 36 15.56 -15.62 3.25
N GLY A 37 14.74 -14.74 2.68
CA GLY A 37 13.31 -14.67 2.99
C GLY A 37 12.54 -15.73 2.23
N ALA A 38 11.32 -16.05 2.69
CA ALA A 38 10.51 -17.12 2.12
C ALA A 38 10.31 -16.98 0.59
N PRO A 39 10.20 -18.10 -0.15
CA PRO A 39 9.82 -18.07 -1.57
C PRO A 39 8.41 -17.50 -1.78
N THR A 40 8.09 -17.19 -3.03
CA THR A 40 6.80 -16.64 -3.50
C THR A 40 6.23 -17.58 -4.55
N SER A 41 4.93 -17.85 -4.51
CA SER A 41 4.28 -18.80 -5.43
C SER A 41 4.32 -18.41 -6.91
N GLU A 42 3.98 -19.36 -7.78
CA GLU A 42 3.78 -19.08 -9.21
C GLU A 42 2.64 -18.10 -9.46
N ALA A 43 1.55 -18.18 -8.67
CA ALA A 43 0.45 -17.21 -8.70
C ALA A 43 0.87 -15.78 -8.24
N ASN A 44 1.96 -15.70 -7.48
CA ASN A 44 2.58 -14.46 -6.96
C ASN A 44 3.95 -14.21 -7.63
N ASN A 45 4.19 -14.79 -8.81
CA ASN A 45 5.45 -14.68 -9.52
C ASN A 45 5.81 -13.22 -9.79
N ARG A 46 7.03 -12.82 -9.39
CA ARG A 46 7.55 -11.46 -9.56
C ARG A 46 8.52 -11.33 -10.74
N LYS A 47 8.85 -12.44 -11.40
CA LYS A 47 9.90 -12.56 -12.44
C LYS A 47 9.31 -12.73 -13.86
N ASP A 48 8.00 -12.93 -13.95
CA ASP A 48 7.19 -12.87 -15.18
C ASP A 48 7.34 -11.52 -15.90
N ASN A 49 6.91 -11.43 -17.16
CA ASN A 49 6.74 -10.15 -17.88
C ASN A 49 7.94 -9.18 -17.81
N LEU A 50 9.17 -9.70 -17.71
CA LEU A 50 10.36 -8.93 -17.32
C LEU A 50 10.60 -7.68 -18.19
N SER A 51 10.32 -7.75 -19.49
CA SER A 51 10.40 -6.59 -20.42
C SER A 51 9.45 -5.43 -20.01
N LYS A 52 8.22 -5.77 -19.60
CA LYS A 52 7.23 -4.80 -19.11
C LYS A 52 7.65 -4.23 -17.75
N ARG A 53 8.16 -5.08 -16.85
CA ARG A 53 8.69 -4.67 -15.53
C ARG A 53 9.86 -3.70 -15.65
N ILE A 54 10.80 -3.98 -16.55
CA ILE A 54 11.94 -3.08 -16.86
C ILE A 54 11.43 -1.77 -17.46
N THR A 55 10.49 -1.80 -18.41
CA THR A 55 9.89 -0.58 -18.98
C THR A 55 9.24 0.29 -17.88
N THR A 56 8.43 -0.30 -16.99
CA THR A 56 7.83 0.40 -15.84
C THR A 56 8.90 0.95 -14.87
N GLN A 57 10.01 0.24 -14.66
CA GLN A 57 11.14 0.72 -13.87
C GLN A 57 11.80 1.96 -14.51
N PHE A 58 11.96 1.99 -15.84
CA PHE A 58 12.42 3.18 -16.56
C PHE A 58 11.44 4.36 -16.41
N GLU A 59 10.13 4.13 -16.58
CA GLU A 59 9.11 5.17 -16.45
C GLU A 59 9.05 5.77 -15.03
N GLU A 60 9.01 4.94 -13.99
CA GLU A 60 8.81 5.40 -12.62
C GLU A 60 10.08 5.84 -11.90
N VAL A 61 11.23 5.20 -12.16
CA VAL A 61 12.49 5.48 -11.44
C VAL A 61 13.38 6.45 -12.22
N PHE A 62 13.69 6.17 -13.50
CA PHE A 62 14.48 7.09 -14.33
C PHE A 62 13.66 8.32 -14.76
N GLY A 63 12.39 8.13 -15.13
CA GLY A 63 11.44 9.21 -15.41
C GLY A 63 10.91 9.94 -14.16
N GLN A 64 11.08 9.36 -12.96
CA GLN A 64 10.61 9.88 -11.68
C GLN A 64 9.12 10.29 -11.63
N THR A 65 8.26 9.70 -12.46
CA THR A 65 6.85 10.11 -12.64
C THR A 65 6.07 10.20 -11.32
N ARG A 66 6.27 9.24 -10.40
CA ARG A 66 5.69 9.26 -9.05
C ARG A 66 6.22 10.38 -8.16
N LEU A 67 7.52 10.67 -8.25
CA LEU A 67 8.17 11.64 -7.36
C LEU A 67 7.89 13.08 -7.79
N LEU A 68 7.80 13.31 -9.10
CA LEU A 68 7.45 14.58 -9.73
C LEU A 68 5.98 15.00 -9.47
N ARG A 69 5.10 14.10 -9.00
CA ARG A 69 3.76 14.46 -8.47
C ARG A 69 3.83 15.46 -7.30
N TRP A 70 4.99 15.65 -6.67
CA TRP A 70 5.22 16.68 -5.65
C TRP A 70 6.35 17.62 -6.09
N SER A 71 6.02 18.87 -6.42
CA SER A 71 6.86 19.80 -7.19
C SER A 71 8.27 20.02 -6.65
N ILE A 72 8.45 20.78 -5.56
CA ILE A 72 9.78 21.25 -5.12
C ILE A 72 10.71 20.07 -4.73
N PRO A 73 10.28 19.10 -3.89
CA PRO A 73 11.16 17.98 -3.51
C PRO A 73 11.39 16.99 -4.65
N GLY A 74 10.45 16.87 -5.59
CA GLY A 74 10.59 16.01 -6.77
C GLY A 74 11.57 16.58 -7.79
N ILE A 75 11.45 17.87 -8.11
CA ILE A 75 12.37 18.56 -9.04
C ILE A 75 13.81 18.57 -8.51
N ALA A 76 14.00 18.87 -7.22
CA ALA A 76 15.33 18.80 -6.60
C ALA A 76 15.92 17.38 -6.70
N HIS A 77 15.11 16.35 -6.46
CA HIS A 77 15.55 14.94 -6.56
C HIS A 77 15.85 14.51 -7.99
N PHE A 78 15.06 14.98 -8.97
CA PHE A 78 15.26 14.72 -10.39
C PHE A 78 16.65 15.19 -10.83
N PHE A 79 17.00 16.45 -10.52
CA PHE A 79 18.32 16.98 -10.83
C PHE A 79 19.45 16.29 -10.07
N THR A 80 19.27 15.92 -8.78
CA THR A 80 20.33 15.18 -8.08
C THR A 80 20.54 13.77 -8.63
N MET A 81 19.48 13.05 -9.04
CA MET A 81 19.60 11.71 -9.60
C MET A 81 20.23 11.72 -11.00
N TRP A 82 19.75 12.59 -11.90
CA TRP A 82 20.38 12.76 -13.21
C TRP A 82 21.81 13.30 -13.09
N GLY A 83 22.09 14.08 -12.04
CA GLY A 83 23.43 14.47 -11.64
C GLY A 83 24.36 13.27 -11.40
N PHE A 84 23.94 12.24 -10.67
CA PHE A 84 24.75 11.01 -10.52
C PHE A 84 25.08 10.34 -11.86
N PHE A 85 24.12 10.26 -12.79
CA PHE A 85 24.35 9.63 -14.09
C PHE A 85 25.26 10.45 -15.02
N ILE A 86 25.11 11.79 -15.04
CA ILE A 86 25.97 12.65 -15.86
C ILE A 86 27.36 12.79 -15.24
N LEU A 87 27.47 13.00 -13.93
CA LEU A 87 28.75 13.11 -13.21
C LEU A 87 29.49 11.76 -13.11
N ALA A 88 28.86 10.62 -13.42
CA ALA A 88 29.61 9.38 -13.63
C ALA A 88 30.65 9.51 -14.77
N SER A 89 30.41 10.36 -15.77
CA SER A 89 31.42 10.67 -16.82
C SER A 89 32.64 11.39 -16.26
N VAL A 90 32.47 12.26 -15.27
CA VAL A 90 33.57 12.91 -14.53
C VAL A 90 34.42 11.85 -13.83
N TYR A 91 33.80 10.84 -13.21
CA TYR A 91 34.55 9.76 -12.56
C TYR A 91 35.29 8.85 -13.54
N LEU A 92 34.76 8.60 -14.75
CA LEU A 92 35.49 7.92 -15.81
C LEU A 92 36.74 8.71 -16.24
N GLU A 93 36.62 10.04 -16.36
CA GLU A 93 37.77 10.91 -16.63
C GLU A 93 38.75 10.95 -15.46
N ALA A 94 38.28 11.06 -14.21
CA ALA A 94 39.12 11.07 -13.02
C ALA A 94 39.96 9.78 -12.88
N TYR A 95 39.40 8.62 -13.22
CA TYR A 95 40.16 7.37 -13.27
C TYR A 95 41.19 7.35 -14.40
N GLY A 96 40.89 7.93 -15.57
CA GLY A 96 41.87 8.07 -16.66
C GLY A 96 43.00 9.06 -16.34
N LEU A 97 42.68 10.16 -15.65
CA LEU A 97 43.63 11.17 -15.13
C LEU A 97 44.62 10.63 -14.08
N LEU A 98 44.45 9.38 -13.64
CA LEU A 98 45.49 8.66 -12.90
C LEU A 98 46.63 8.18 -13.82
N PHE A 99 46.31 7.76 -15.05
CA PHE A 99 47.25 7.15 -15.99
C PHE A 99 47.91 8.18 -16.92
N ASP A 100 47.16 9.20 -17.33
CA ASP A 100 47.55 10.19 -18.34
C ASP A 100 46.91 11.56 -18.01
N HIS A 101 47.69 12.64 -18.06
CA HIS A 101 47.19 14.00 -17.74
C HIS A 101 46.28 14.54 -18.85
N ASP A 102 46.48 14.13 -20.10
CA ASP A 102 45.66 14.56 -21.25
C ASP A 102 44.38 13.71 -21.42
N PHE A 103 44.06 12.86 -20.43
CA PHE A 103 42.96 11.89 -20.56
C PHE A 103 41.58 12.58 -20.67
N HIS A 104 40.86 12.17 -21.70
CA HIS A 104 39.47 12.51 -21.95
C HIS A 104 38.73 11.28 -22.50
N ILE A 105 37.42 11.19 -22.30
CA ILE A 105 36.64 10.06 -22.82
C ILE A 105 36.77 10.02 -24.35
N PRO A 106 37.15 8.89 -24.97
CA PRO A 106 37.24 8.79 -26.42
C PRO A 106 35.96 9.22 -27.13
N ILE A 107 36.11 9.87 -28.30
CA ILE A 107 35.04 10.42 -29.14
C ILE A 107 34.34 11.66 -28.55
N ILE A 108 33.95 11.66 -27.27
CA ILE A 108 33.04 12.68 -26.67
C ILE A 108 33.68 13.62 -25.64
N GLY A 109 34.84 13.28 -25.08
CA GLY A 109 35.48 13.97 -23.96
C GLY A 109 36.08 15.35 -24.28
N THR A 110 35.99 15.80 -25.53
CA THR A 110 36.37 17.15 -26.00
C THR A 110 35.16 17.98 -26.45
N TRP A 111 33.94 17.48 -26.28
CA TRP A 111 32.73 18.18 -26.71
C TRP A 111 32.31 19.19 -25.63
N ASP A 112 32.26 20.49 -25.97
CA ASP A 112 31.73 21.54 -25.09
C ASP A 112 30.35 21.20 -24.50
N VAL A 113 29.54 20.41 -25.20
CA VAL A 113 28.23 19.92 -24.73
C VAL A 113 28.36 19.01 -23.50
N LEU A 114 29.41 18.16 -23.43
CA LEU A 114 29.64 17.28 -22.28
C LEU A 114 30.15 18.08 -21.08
N GLY A 115 31.12 18.98 -21.29
CA GLY A 115 31.58 19.92 -20.25
C GLY A 115 30.44 20.79 -19.70
N PHE A 116 29.59 21.32 -20.58
CA PHE A 116 28.38 22.06 -20.20
C PHE A 116 27.41 21.20 -19.38
N LEU A 117 27.15 19.96 -19.79
CA LEU A 117 26.25 19.07 -19.05
C LEU A 117 26.81 18.71 -17.67
N GLN A 118 28.10 18.43 -17.55
CA GLN A 118 28.74 18.14 -16.25
C GLN A 118 28.63 19.35 -15.31
N ASP A 119 29.01 20.56 -15.75
CA ASP A 119 28.93 21.77 -14.94
C ASP A 119 27.48 22.17 -14.60
N PHE A 120 26.56 22.08 -15.56
CA PHE A 120 25.13 22.33 -15.34
C PHE A 120 24.58 21.39 -14.26
N PHE A 121 24.90 20.09 -14.33
CA PHE A 121 24.46 19.14 -13.31
C PHE A 121 25.19 19.32 -11.97
N ALA A 122 26.45 19.73 -11.95
CA ALA A 122 27.14 20.06 -10.70
C ALA A 122 26.46 21.23 -9.96
N VAL A 123 26.13 22.31 -10.68
CA VAL A 123 25.39 23.46 -10.12
C VAL A 123 23.96 23.07 -9.75
N ALA A 124 23.26 22.29 -10.57
CA ALA A 124 21.90 21.83 -10.26
C ALA A 124 21.85 20.88 -9.05
N VAL A 125 22.86 20.01 -8.88
CA VAL A 125 23.04 19.18 -7.68
C VAL A 125 23.28 20.06 -6.45
N LEU A 126 24.13 21.09 -6.54
CA LEU A 126 24.39 22.02 -5.43
C LEU A 126 23.11 22.75 -4.98
N LEU A 127 22.33 23.27 -5.93
CA LEU A 127 21.02 23.86 -5.66
C LEU A 127 20.02 22.84 -5.08
N GLY A 128 20.08 21.59 -5.51
CA GLY A 128 19.34 20.47 -4.94
C GLY A 128 19.70 20.18 -3.48
N ILE A 129 21.01 20.13 -3.15
CA ILE A 129 21.51 19.97 -1.77
C ILE A 129 21.03 21.11 -0.88
N ILE A 130 21.15 22.37 -1.33
CA ILE A 130 20.69 23.55 -0.60
C ILE A 130 19.17 23.45 -0.34
N THR A 131 18.39 23.13 -1.37
CA THR A 131 16.93 22.91 -1.25
C THR A 131 16.62 21.79 -0.25
N PHE A 132 17.38 20.69 -0.27
CA PHE A 132 17.21 19.57 0.64
C PHE A 132 17.64 19.85 2.09
N ALA A 133 18.61 20.75 2.30
CA ALA A 133 19.01 21.23 3.62
C ALA A 133 17.93 22.15 4.19
N ILE A 134 17.47 23.14 3.43
CA ILE A 134 16.37 24.05 3.80
C ILE A 134 15.12 23.25 4.19
N ILE A 135 14.70 22.29 3.37
CA ILE A 135 13.53 21.44 3.64
C ILE A 135 13.72 20.57 4.90
N ARG A 136 14.94 20.21 5.30
CA ARG A 136 15.20 19.45 6.54
C ARG A 136 15.17 20.34 7.78
N VAL A 137 15.71 21.56 7.71
CA VAL A 137 15.63 22.54 8.80
C VAL A 137 14.18 22.98 9.02
N MET A 138 13.45 23.33 7.96
CA MET A 138 12.02 23.69 8.00
C MET A 138 11.06 22.53 8.36
N GLN A 139 11.58 21.33 8.60
CA GLN A 139 10.82 20.15 8.98
C GLN A 139 11.56 19.35 10.07
N GLU A 140 12.38 20.00 10.90
CA GLU A 140 13.18 19.28 11.88
C GLU A 140 12.24 18.59 12.92
N PRO A 141 12.36 17.26 13.13
CA PRO A 141 11.48 16.55 14.06
C PRO A 141 11.69 16.98 15.53
N LYS A 142 12.82 17.60 15.87
CA LYS A 142 13.02 18.23 17.19
C LYS A 142 12.13 19.44 17.44
N GLN A 143 11.72 20.15 16.38
CA GLN A 143 10.93 21.39 16.47
C GLN A 143 9.44 21.13 16.20
N HIS A 144 9.13 20.15 15.36
CA HIS A 144 7.76 19.83 14.93
C HIS A 144 7.21 18.51 15.46
N GLY A 145 8.02 17.71 16.18
CA GLY A 145 7.61 16.40 16.69
C GLY A 145 6.98 15.53 15.60
N ARG A 146 5.80 14.98 15.92
CA ARG A 146 4.97 14.12 15.07
C ARG A 146 4.58 14.73 13.72
N ASP A 147 4.39 16.05 13.66
CA ASP A 147 4.00 16.77 12.44
C ASP A 147 5.13 16.78 11.39
N SER A 148 6.38 16.53 11.80
CA SER A 148 7.46 16.32 10.85
C SER A 148 7.27 15.02 10.07
N ARG A 149 7.23 15.09 8.74
CA ARG A 149 7.34 13.90 7.87
C ARG A 149 8.64 13.10 8.10
N PHE A 150 9.66 13.72 8.71
CA PHE A 150 10.93 13.11 9.10
C PHE A 150 10.95 12.58 10.54
N TYR A 151 9.83 12.63 11.28
CA TYR A 151 9.71 12.03 12.62
C TYR A 151 10.13 10.54 12.62
N GLY A 152 10.96 10.11 13.57
CA GLY A 152 11.51 8.75 13.64
C GLY A 152 12.40 8.32 12.46
N SER A 153 12.83 9.24 11.59
CA SER A 153 13.77 8.94 10.50
C SER A 153 15.22 9.24 10.89
N HIS A 154 16.19 8.55 10.28
CA HIS A 154 17.61 8.82 10.48
C HIS A 154 17.99 10.21 9.92
N THR A 155 17.96 11.23 10.77
CA THR A 155 18.28 12.63 10.44
C THR A 155 19.79 12.84 10.30
N GLY A 156 20.58 12.38 11.27
CA GLY A 156 22.05 12.43 11.22
C GLY A 156 22.62 11.74 9.98
N GLY A 157 22.14 10.53 9.67
CA GLY A 157 22.47 9.84 8.42
C GLY A 157 22.04 10.59 7.16
N ALA A 158 20.93 11.35 7.20
CA ALA A 158 20.52 12.18 6.06
C ALA A 158 21.40 13.43 5.89
N TRP A 159 21.93 14.00 6.97
CA TRP A 159 22.90 15.09 6.92
C TRP A 159 24.28 14.62 6.44
N LEU A 160 24.76 13.46 6.91
CA LEU A 160 25.98 12.83 6.41
C LEU A 160 25.94 12.62 4.89
N ILE A 161 24.80 12.15 4.36
CA ILE A 161 24.63 11.98 2.92
C ILE A 161 24.65 13.33 2.18
N LEU A 162 23.97 14.37 2.67
CA LEU A 162 24.03 15.70 2.05
C LEU A 162 25.46 16.27 2.06
N PHE A 163 26.21 16.05 3.15
CA PHE A 163 27.61 16.42 3.25
C PHE A 163 28.50 15.64 2.27
N MET A 164 28.28 14.32 2.08
CA MET A 164 29.03 13.54 1.09
C MET A 164 28.74 13.95 -0.36
N ILE A 165 27.48 14.25 -0.72
CA ILE A 165 27.17 14.77 -2.07
C ILE A 165 27.76 16.18 -2.24
N PHE A 166 27.75 17.04 -1.22
CA PHE A 166 28.48 18.32 -1.24
C PHE A 166 29.98 18.11 -1.46
N ASN A 167 30.59 17.11 -0.80
CA ASN A 167 31.99 16.76 -0.98
C ASN A 167 32.32 16.33 -2.41
N VAL A 168 31.42 15.59 -3.09
CA VAL A 168 31.55 15.28 -4.52
C VAL A 168 31.61 16.56 -5.37
N ILE A 169 30.74 17.55 -5.09
CA ILE A 169 30.65 18.77 -5.89
C ILE A 169 31.80 19.76 -5.65
N TRP A 170 32.28 19.98 -4.41
CA TRP A 170 33.40 20.91 -4.22
C TRP A 170 34.76 20.30 -4.63
N THR A 171 34.95 18.99 -4.47
CA THR A 171 36.15 18.33 -5.00
C THR A 171 36.16 18.32 -6.54
N TYR A 172 35.00 18.12 -7.18
CA TYR A 172 34.84 18.33 -8.64
C TYR A 172 35.24 19.75 -9.05
N ALA A 173 34.73 20.77 -8.35
CA ALA A 173 35.02 22.18 -8.64
C ALA A 173 36.52 22.51 -8.56
N LEU A 174 37.26 21.90 -7.62
CA LEU A 174 38.71 22.04 -7.53
C LEU A 174 39.46 21.28 -8.62
N VAL A 175 39.12 20.01 -8.90
CA VAL A 175 39.76 19.21 -9.96
C VAL A 175 39.64 19.92 -11.31
N ARG A 176 38.42 20.36 -11.65
CA ARG A 176 38.17 21.02 -12.94
C ARG A 176 38.69 22.44 -12.99
N GLY A 177 38.63 23.19 -11.88
CA GLY A 177 39.20 24.53 -11.81
C GLY A 177 40.72 24.52 -11.97
N ALA A 178 41.41 23.62 -11.27
CA ALA A 178 42.86 23.47 -11.41
C ALA A 178 43.24 23.03 -12.83
N ALA A 179 42.55 22.03 -13.40
CA ALA A 179 42.77 21.62 -14.79
C ALA A 179 42.48 22.74 -15.81
N ALA A 180 41.55 23.65 -15.53
CA ALA A 180 41.26 24.80 -16.39
C ALA A 180 42.39 25.84 -16.39
N ASP A 181 43.00 26.12 -15.22
CA ASP A 181 44.12 27.06 -15.08
C ASP A 181 45.46 26.48 -15.57
N VAL A 182 45.69 25.18 -15.35
CA VAL A 182 46.87 24.46 -15.85
C VAL A 182 46.78 24.21 -17.36
N GLY A 183 45.57 24.16 -17.93
CA GLY A 183 45.32 23.94 -19.36
C GLY A 183 45.02 22.49 -19.74
N ASN A 184 44.94 21.59 -18.76
CA ASN A 184 44.63 20.17 -18.91
C ASN A 184 43.13 19.88 -19.10
N LEU A 185 42.24 20.89 -19.01
CA LEU A 185 40.81 20.72 -19.22
C LEU A 185 40.50 20.53 -20.73
N PRO A 186 39.93 19.39 -21.18
CA PRO A 186 39.65 19.13 -22.60
C PRO A 186 38.41 19.88 -23.14
N TYR A 187 37.80 20.73 -22.33
CA TYR A 187 36.58 21.48 -22.62
C TYR A 187 36.85 22.98 -22.73
N GLY A 188 36.27 23.62 -23.73
CA GLY A 188 36.37 25.08 -23.93
C GLY A 188 35.36 25.83 -23.07
N ASN A 189 34.70 26.81 -23.69
CA ASN A 189 33.72 27.68 -23.01
C ASN A 189 32.42 26.96 -22.62
N GLY A 190 32.21 25.70 -23.02
CA GLY A 190 31.07 24.90 -22.56
C GLY A 190 31.11 24.63 -21.05
N ALA A 191 32.31 24.41 -20.50
CA ALA A 191 32.52 24.14 -19.08
C ALA A 191 32.56 25.43 -18.24
N PHE A 192 31.43 26.15 -18.20
CA PHE A 192 31.30 27.49 -17.62
C PHE A 192 31.64 27.59 -16.11
N PHE A 193 31.34 26.56 -15.31
CA PHE A 193 31.59 26.57 -13.86
C PHE A 193 33.01 26.09 -13.55
N SER A 194 33.51 25.11 -14.31
CA SER A 194 34.91 24.70 -14.31
C SER A 194 35.85 25.86 -14.67
N GLN A 195 35.56 26.59 -15.75
CA GLN A 195 36.32 27.78 -16.18
C GLN A 195 36.23 28.92 -15.15
N PHE A 196 35.06 29.13 -14.52
CA PHE A 196 34.93 30.09 -13.41
C PHE A 196 35.79 29.70 -12.20
N MET A 197 35.84 28.41 -11.84
CA MET A 197 36.70 27.92 -10.75
C MET A 197 38.19 28.02 -11.10
N GLY A 198 38.57 27.85 -12.37
CA GLY A 198 39.93 28.13 -12.84
C GLY A 198 40.32 29.60 -12.65
N TRP A 199 39.44 30.54 -13.04
CA TRP A 199 39.64 31.97 -12.77
C TRP A 199 39.82 32.25 -11.26
N VAL A 200 39.04 31.62 -10.38
CA VAL A 200 39.18 31.75 -8.92
C VAL A 200 40.52 31.19 -8.39
N LEU A 201 41.06 30.14 -9.01
CA LEU A 201 42.33 29.50 -8.60
C LEU A 201 43.57 30.14 -9.25
N SER A 202 43.42 30.85 -10.36
CA SER A 202 44.53 31.51 -11.09
C SER A 202 45.47 32.39 -10.24
N PRO A 203 45.06 33.07 -9.14
CA PRO A 203 45.97 33.84 -8.30
C PRO A 203 46.99 32.99 -7.51
N LEU A 204 46.80 31.66 -7.43
CA LEU A 204 47.76 30.74 -6.80
C LEU A 204 48.96 30.45 -7.70
N GLY A 205 48.80 30.59 -9.02
CA GLY A 205 49.82 30.33 -10.03
C GLY A 205 49.93 28.86 -10.44
N HIS A 206 50.26 28.66 -11.71
CA HIS A 206 50.31 27.37 -12.42
C HIS A 206 50.92 26.22 -11.61
N ASN A 207 52.16 26.37 -11.13
CA ASN A 207 52.86 25.33 -10.37
C ASN A 207 52.15 24.92 -9.07
N VAL A 208 51.38 25.82 -8.43
CA VAL A 208 50.55 25.47 -7.27
C VAL A 208 49.31 24.73 -7.74
N ASN A 209 48.70 25.18 -8.82
CA ASN A 209 47.50 24.56 -9.39
C ASN A 209 47.75 23.15 -9.97
N GLU A 210 48.95 22.82 -10.44
CA GLU A 210 49.35 21.42 -10.75
C GLU A 210 49.22 20.50 -9.52
N TRP A 211 49.73 20.93 -8.36
CA TRP A 211 49.62 20.17 -7.11
C TRP A 211 48.20 20.16 -6.58
N VAL A 212 47.43 21.24 -6.74
CA VAL A 212 46.00 21.27 -6.43
C VAL A 212 45.23 20.28 -7.31
N GLU A 213 45.54 20.17 -8.61
CA GLU A 213 44.93 19.17 -9.51
C GLU A 213 45.21 17.76 -8.99
N THR A 214 46.48 17.40 -8.73
CA THR A 214 46.87 16.08 -8.22
C THR A 214 46.21 15.74 -6.88
N ILE A 215 46.19 16.68 -5.93
CA ILE A 215 45.62 16.46 -4.59
C ILE A 215 44.09 16.42 -4.64
N ALA A 216 43.45 17.32 -5.40
CA ALA A 216 42.00 17.34 -5.56
C ALA A 216 41.50 16.10 -6.32
N LEU A 217 42.26 15.57 -7.29
CA LEU A 217 41.92 14.35 -8.03
C LEU A 217 41.86 13.14 -7.11
N LEU A 218 42.92 12.94 -6.31
CA LEU A 218 42.95 11.88 -5.30
C LEU A 218 41.86 12.08 -4.23
N ALA A 219 41.60 13.32 -3.81
CA ALA A 219 40.51 13.62 -2.88
C ALA A 219 39.10 13.35 -3.46
N HIS A 220 38.87 13.66 -4.75
CA HIS A 220 37.59 13.43 -5.43
C HIS A 220 37.28 11.93 -5.54
N ILE A 221 38.30 11.12 -5.86
CA ILE A 221 38.23 9.65 -5.87
C ILE A 221 38.06 9.11 -4.44
N ALA A 222 38.78 9.65 -3.45
CA ALA A 222 38.63 9.29 -2.04
C ALA A 222 37.20 9.50 -1.53
N VAL A 223 36.63 10.69 -1.79
CA VAL A 223 35.26 11.05 -1.43
C VAL A 223 34.27 10.08 -2.05
N MET A 224 34.42 9.75 -3.35
CA MET A 224 33.53 8.80 -4.03
C MET A 224 33.59 7.39 -3.44
N LEU A 225 34.79 6.88 -3.17
CA LEU A 225 35.00 5.54 -2.62
C LEU A 225 34.50 5.44 -1.16
N ILE A 226 34.75 6.46 -0.33
CA ILE A 226 34.17 6.56 1.02
C ILE A 226 32.64 6.65 0.93
N PHE A 227 32.11 7.44 0.00
CA PHE A 227 30.68 7.60 -0.19
C PHE A 227 30.01 6.28 -0.62
N LEU A 228 30.63 5.49 -1.51
CA LEU A 228 30.14 4.16 -1.91
C LEU A 228 29.94 3.23 -0.70
N LEU A 229 30.90 3.19 0.23
CA LEU A 229 30.76 2.39 1.46
C LEU A 229 29.66 2.94 2.37
N ILE A 230 29.52 4.26 2.50
CA ILE A 230 28.43 4.89 3.27
C ILE A 230 27.06 4.58 2.63
N VAL A 231 26.93 4.61 1.30
CA VAL A 231 25.69 4.27 0.58
C VAL A 231 25.26 2.83 0.90
N LEU A 232 26.18 1.87 0.86
CA LEU A 232 25.90 0.44 1.12
C LEU A 232 25.58 0.11 2.59
N HIS A 233 25.75 1.05 3.52
CA HIS A 233 25.48 0.89 4.95
C HIS A 233 24.50 1.93 5.50
N SER A 234 23.79 2.68 4.66
CA SER A 234 22.88 3.75 5.10
C SER A 234 21.59 3.81 4.30
N LYS A 235 20.69 4.72 4.71
CA LYS A 235 19.43 5.05 4.02
C LYS A 235 19.58 5.47 2.54
N HIS A 236 20.79 5.71 2.03
CA HIS A 236 21.00 6.02 0.61
C HIS A 236 21.12 4.75 -0.27
N LEU A 237 21.19 3.55 0.32
CA LEU A 237 21.14 2.24 -0.36
C LEU A 237 19.96 2.12 -1.35
N HIS A 238 18.88 2.88 -1.15
CA HIS A 238 17.75 2.95 -2.07
C HIS A 238 18.14 3.35 -3.51
N ILE A 239 19.28 4.03 -3.74
CA ILE A 239 19.74 4.35 -5.11
C ILE A 239 20.01 3.08 -5.92
N GLY A 240 20.45 1.99 -5.26
CA GLY A 240 20.62 0.68 -5.87
C GLY A 240 19.40 -0.24 -5.74
N LEU A 241 18.70 -0.22 -4.59
CA LEU A 241 17.58 -1.14 -4.36
C LEU A 241 16.23 -0.68 -4.95
N ALA A 242 15.99 0.62 -5.15
CA ALA A 242 14.72 1.10 -5.70
C ALA A 242 14.44 0.62 -7.13
N PRO A 243 15.39 0.65 -8.09
CA PRO A 243 15.22 -0.01 -9.39
C PRO A 243 14.81 -1.49 -9.27
N ILE A 244 15.44 -2.21 -8.34
CA ILE A 244 15.24 -3.65 -8.12
C ILE A 244 13.83 -3.90 -7.55
N ASN A 245 13.41 -3.16 -6.51
CA ASN A 245 12.09 -3.33 -5.91
C ASN A 245 10.94 -2.94 -6.86
N VAL A 246 11.09 -1.85 -7.62
CA VAL A 246 10.11 -1.42 -8.62
C VAL A 246 10.01 -2.43 -9.79
N THR A 247 11.09 -3.15 -10.11
CA THR A 247 11.03 -4.28 -11.06
C THR A 247 10.20 -5.45 -10.50
N PHE A 248 10.40 -5.81 -9.23
CA PHE A 248 9.79 -7.00 -8.59
C PHE A 248 8.46 -6.75 -7.85
N LYS A 249 7.85 -5.57 -8.00
CA LYS A 249 6.55 -5.21 -7.41
C LYS A 249 5.36 -6.03 -7.93
N ARG A 250 4.20 -5.94 -7.27
CA ARG A 250 2.92 -6.40 -7.82
C ARG A 250 2.53 -5.58 -9.05
N MET A 251 2.15 -6.26 -10.14
CA MET A 251 1.71 -5.67 -11.40
C MET A 251 0.16 -5.72 -11.51
N PRO A 252 -0.49 -4.83 -12.28
CA PRO A 252 0.08 -3.66 -12.96
C PRO A 252 0.46 -2.52 -11.99
N ASN A 253 0.05 -2.58 -10.73
CA ASN A 253 0.45 -1.64 -9.67
C ASN A 253 0.41 -2.28 -8.28
N GLY A 254 1.04 -1.64 -7.30
CA GLY A 254 1.14 -2.13 -5.92
C GLY A 254 -0.19 -2.30 -5.17
N LEU A 255 -1.33 -1.88 -5.73
CA LEU A 255 -2.69 -2.02 -5.17
C LEU A 255 -3.57 -2.92 -6.07
N GLY A 256 -3.03 -4.07 -6.47
CA GLY A 256 -3.81 -5.22 -6.96
C GLY A 256 -4.63 -5.89 -5.84
N PRO A 257 -5.26 -7.06 -6.10
CA PRO A 257 -5.92 -7.83 -5.05
C PRO A 257 -4.96 -8.20 -3.92
N LEU A 258 -5.51 -8.37 -2.70
CA LEU A 258 -4.78 -9.00 -1.61
C LEU A 258 -4.37 -10.41 -2.05
N LEU A 259 -3.13 -10.79 -1.78
CA LEU A 259 -2.57 -12.08 -2.20
C LEU A 259 -3.22 -13.22 -1.39
N PRO A 260 -3.33 -14.44 -1.97
CA PRO A 260 -3.57 -15.66 -1.18
C PRO A 260 -2.55 -15.80 -0.04
N MET A 261 -2.83 -16.63 0.96
CA MET A 261 -1.79 -17.04 1.91
C MET A 261 -0.86 -18.06 1.27
N GLU A 262 0.43 -17.93 1.56
CA GLU A 262 1.50 -18.77 0.99
C GLU A 262 2.40 -19.31 2.10
N TYR A 263 2.57 -20.64 2.12
CA TYR A 263 3.50 -21.36 2.99
C TYR A 263 4.54 -22.09 2.13
N ASN A 264 5.82 -21.97 2.48
CA ASN A 264 6.97 -22.53 1.75
C ASN A 264 7.02 -22.29 0.22
N GLY A 265 6.25 -21.32 -0.29
CA GLY A 265 6.21 -20.95 -1.69
C GLY A 265 4.99 -21.47 -2.45
N GLU A 266 4.11 -22.25 -1.82
CA GLU A 266 2.83 -22.68 -2.41
C GLU A 266 1.64 -21.97 -1.75
N PRO A 267 0.52 -21.78 -2.47
CA PRO A 267 -0.74 -21.35 -1.85
C PRO A 267 -1.18 -22.35 -0.77
N ILE A 268 -1.70 -21.85 0.34
CA ILE A 268 -2.22 -22.71 1.42
C ILE A 268 -3.58 -23.28 0.99
N ASP A 269 -3.69 -24.60 0.97
CA ASP A 269 -4.98 -25.30 0.96
C ASP A 269 -5.62 -25.19 2.36
N PHE A 270 -6.92 -24.90 2.42
CA PHE A 270 -7.68 -24.75 3.66
C PHE A 270 -8.55 -25.99 3.99
N GLU A 271 -8.67 -26.94 3.07
CA GLU A 271 -9.32 -28.23 3.29
C GLU A 271 -8.31 -29.27 3.85
N ASP A 272 -7.06 -29.24 3.38
CA ASP A 272 -5.95 -30.08 3.87
C ASP A 272 -4.63 -29.27 4.04
N PRO A 273 -4.57 -28.34 5.02
CA PRO A 273 -3.35 -27.58 5.32
C PRO A 273 -2.26 -28.48 5.91
N ALA A 274 -1.00 -28.27 5.49
CA ALA A 274 0.15 -29.00 6.06
C ALA A 274 0.27 -28.81 7.58
N GLU A 275 0.67 -29.86 8.30
CA GLU A 275 0.72 -29.88 9.78
C GLU A 275 1.63 -28.79 10.40
N ASP A 276 2.58 -28.26 9.63
CA ASP A 276 3.53 -27.20 10.01
C ASP A 276 3.19 -25.82 9.40
N ALA A 277 2.05 -25.66 8.72
CA ALA A 277 1.70 -24.46 7.96
C ALA A 277 1.50 -23.22 8.85
N VAL A 278 2.35 -22.21 8.66
CA VAL A 278 2.22 -20.91 9.32
C VAL A 278 1.21 -20.03 8.59
N LEU A 279 0.05 -19.79 9.20
CA LEU A 279 -1.02 -18.97 8.63
C LEU A 279 -0.75 -17.47 8.81
N GLY A 280 -0.01 -16.85 7.90
CA GLY A 280 0.36 -15.43 7.95
C GLY A 280 1.84 -15.21 8.24
N ARG A 281 2.19 -14.14 8.97
CA ARG A 281 3.58 -13.81 9.36
C ARG A 281 3.63 -13.41 10.84
N GLY A 282 4.20 -14.29 11.68
CA GLY A 282 4.34 -14.09 13.13
C GLY A 282 5.77 -13.82 13.60
N LYS A 283 6.76 -14.14 12.76
CA LYS A 283 8.18 -13.84 12.97
C LYS A 283 8.76 -13.22 11.69
N ILE A 284 9.91 -12.54 11.79
CA ILE A 284 10.50 -11.88 10.61
C ILE A 284 10.91 -12.90 9.54
N GLU A 285 11.28 -14.10 9.97
CA GLU A 285 11.67 -15.23 9.13
C GLU A 285 10.56 -15.72 8.20
N ASP A 286 9.28 -15.44 8.51
CA ASP A 286 8.16 -15.83 7.65
C ASP A 286 8.04 -14.95 6.39
N PHE A 287 8.61 -13.74 6.40
CA PHE A 287 8.45 -12.79 5.30
C PHE A 287 9.18 -13.24 4.05
N THR A 288 8.55 -13.02 2.90
CA THR A 288 9.12 -13.40 1.61
C THR A 288 10.37 -12.58 1.27
N TRP A 289 11.19 -13.09 0.37
CA TRP A 289 12.34 -12.36 -0.20
C TRP A 289 11.95 -10.96 -0.73
N LYS A 290 10.72 -10.78 -1.24
CA LYS A 290 10.18 -9.49 -1.66
C LYS A 290 9.80 -8.59 -0.48
N GLY A 291 9.35 -9.15 0.65
CA GLY A 291 9.19 -8.41 1.90
C GLY A 291 10.52 -7.87 2.44
N TYR A 292 11.58 -8.68 2.43
CA TYR A 292 12.93 -8.21 2.78
C TYR A 292 13.45 -7.13 1.83
N LEU A 293 13.14 -7.23 0.53
CA LEU A 293 13.48 -6.19 -0.45
C LEU A 293 12.71 -4.88 -0.18
N ASP A 294 11.43 -4.94 0.17
CA ASP A 294 10.62 -3.79 0.58
C ASP A 294 11.20 -3.08 1.81
N MET A 295 11.47 -3.85 2.87
CA MET A 295 12.07 -3.38 4.11
C MET A 295 13.40 -2.67 3.86
N THR A 296 14.31 -3.30 3.10
CA THR A 296 15.65 -2.75 2.82
C THR A 296 15.64 -1.57 1.84
N THR A 297 14.59 -1.41 1.02
CA THR A 297 14.44 -0.30 0.06
C THR A 297 13.87 1.00 0.67
N CYS A 298 13.39 0.98 1.92
CA CYS A 298 12.71 2.13 2.54
C CYS A 298 13.57 3.41 2.57
N THR A 299 13.15 4.42 1.80
CA THR A 299 13.82 5.74 1.63
C THR A 299 13.69 6.67 2.84
N GLU A 300 12.84 6.33 3.80
CA GLU A 300 12.49 7.17 4.96
C GLU A 300 11.91 8.56 4.60
N CYS A 301 11.36 8.72 3.39
CA CYS A 301 10.98 10.03 2.84
C CYS A 301 9.72 10.68 3.44
N GLY A 302 8.95 9.96 4.27
CA GLY A 302 7.76 10.47 4.96
C GLY A 302 6.48 10.58 4.12
N ARG A 303 6.50 10.27 2.82
CA ARG A 303 5.34 10.40 1.93
C ARG A 303 4.15 9.53 2.36
N CYS A 304 4.41 8.24 2.60
CA CYS A 304 3.40 7.28 3.06
C CYS A 304 2.87 7.55 4.48
N GLN A 305 3.64 8.25 5.31
CA GLN A 305 3.23 8.71 6.65
C GLN A 305 2.32 9.94 6.55
N SER A 306 2.76 10.98 5.82
CA SER A 306 2.05 12.27 5.68
C SER A 306 0.69 12.15 4.97
N GLN A 307 0.43 11.01 4.33
CA GLN A 307 -0.78 10.69 3.59
C GLN A 307 -1.57 9.53 4.26
N CYS A 308 -1.14 9.06 5.43
CA CYS A 308 -1.86 8.05 6.19
C CYS A 308 -2.98 8.71 7.03
N PRO A 309 -4.25 8.27 6.91
CA PRO A 309 -5.35 8.84 7.69
C PRO A 309 -5.20 8.58 9.19
N ALA A 310 -4.63 7.43 9.58
CA ALA A 310 -4.35 7.13 10.98
C ALA A 310 -3.28 8.08 11.54
N TRP A 311 -2.15 8.25 10.83
CA TRP A 311 -1.10 9.18 11.25
C TRP A 311 -1.63 10.61 11.43
N ASN A 312 -2.33 11.11 10.42
CA ASN A 312 -2.85 12.49 10.40
C ASN A 312 -3.98 12.74 11.43
N THR A 313 -4.41 11.71 12.17
CA THR A 313 -5.43 11.83 13.24
C THR A 313 -4.92 11.42 14.63
N GLY A 314 -3.60 11.29 14.82
CA GLY A 314 -2.98 11.03 16.14
C GLY A 314 -2.77 9.55 16.50
N LYS A 315 -3.22 8.61 15.68
CA LYS A 315 -3.07 7.16 15.94
C LYS A 315 -1.63 6.68 15.72
N PRO A 316 -1.15 5.64 16.43
CA PRO A 316 0.27 5.27 16.42
C PRO A 316 0.80 4.80 15.05
N LEU A 317 -0.08 4.37 14.13
CA LEU A 317 0.31 3.90 12.79
C LEU A 317 0.96 4.99 11.90
N SER A 318 2.28 4.91 11.76
CA SER A 318 3.02 5.39 10.59
C SER A 318 3.41 4.21 9.70
N PRO A 319 2.93 4.13 8.45
CA PRO A 319 3.38 3.13 7.48
C PRO A 319 4.89 3.19 7.22
N LYS A 320 5.53 4.36 7.40
CA LYS A 320 6.99 4.49 7.33
C LYS A 320 7.66 3.81 8.52
N LEU A 321 7.16 4.02 9.74
CA LEU A 321 7.75 3.44 10.95
C LEU A 321 7.57 1.92 10.98
N VAL A 322 6.42 1.38 10.57
CA VAL A 322 6.20 -0.07 10.42
C VAL A 322 7.31 -0.71 9.58
N ILE A 323 7.52 -0.23 8.35
CA ILE A 323 8.56 -0.77 7.46
C ILE A 323 9.98 -0.52 8.02
N MET A 324 10.21 0.59 8.71
CA MET A 324 11.48 0.89 9.36
C MET A 324 11.76 0.02 10.60
N ASN A 325 10.74 -0.43 11.35
CA ASN A 325 10.90 -1.32 12.50
C ASN A 325 11.17 -2.75 12.02
N LEU A 326 10.38 -3.24 11.06
CA LEU A 326 10.58 -4.53 10.39
C LEU A 326 11.98 -4.64 9.79
N ARG A 327 12.47 -3.60 9.11
CA ARG A 327 13.84 -3.55 8.56
C ARG A 327 14.94 -3.72 9.61
N ASP A 328 14.82 -3.07 10.76
CA ASP A 328 15.89 -3.09 11.75
C ASP A 328 15.83 -4.34 12.64
N HIS A 329 14.64 -4.88 12.90
CA HIS A 329 14.50 -6.23 13.45
C HIS A 329 15.06 -7.29 12.48
N LEU A 330 14.80 -7.18 11.18
CA LEU A 330 15.46 -8.00 10.14
C LEU A 330 16.99 -7.88 10.19
N PHE A 331 17.55 -6.66 10.30
CA PHE A 331 19.01 -6.49 10.41
C PHE A 331 19.60 -6.98 11.74
N ALA A 332 18.85 -6.94 12.84
CA ALA A 332 19.26 -7.55 14.11
C ALA A 332 19.21 -9.09 14.06
N LYS A 333 18.19 -9.65 13.38
CA LYS A 333 18.01 -11.09 13.13
C LYS A 333 18.97 -11.66 12.07
N ALA A 334 19.46 -10.83 11.14
CA ALA A 334 20.26 -11.25 9.99
C ALA A 334 21.46 -12.16 10.31
N PRO A 335 22.29 -11.94 11.35
CA PRO A 335 23.39 -12.85 11.67
C PRO A 335 22.93 -14.28 11.99
N TYR A 336 21.73 -14.43 12.56
CA TYR A 336 21.15 -15.72 12.94
C TYR A 336 20.53 -16.39 11.71
N ILE A 337 19.70 -15.66 10.94
CA ILE A 337 19.11 -16.12 9.67
C ILE A 337 20.18 -16.61 8.67
N LEU A 338 21.36 -15.98 8.68
CA LEU A 338 22.44 -16.31 7.76
C LEU A 338 23.38 -17.42 8.25
N GLY A 339 23.21 -17.93 9.48
CA GLY A 339 24.13 -18.90 10.10
C GLY A 339 25.48 -18.30 10.50
N ASP A 340 25.58 -16.98 10.63
CA ASP A 340 26.77 -16.28 11.14
C ASP A 340 26.84 -16.33 12.69
N LYS A 341 25.74 -16.70 13.37
CA LYS A 341 25.59 -16.92 14.83
C LYS A 341 24.48 -17.93 15.13
N GLU A 342 24.60 -18.68 16.24
CA GLU A 342 23.52 -19.51 16.83
C GLU A 342 22.40 -18.64 17.43
N SER A 343 21.14 -19.07 17.39
CA SER A 343 20.01 -18.26 17.86
C SER A 343 20.02 -18.06 19.38
N PRO A 344 19.69 -16.86 19.89
CA PRO A 344 19.49 -16.67 21.33
C PRO A 344 18.28 -17.45 21.87
N LEU A 345 17.33 -17.83 21.01
CA LEU A 345 16.12 -18.56 21.37
C LEU A 345 16.35 -20.09 21.44
N GLU A 346 17.27 -20.63 20.62
CA GLU A 346 17.64 -22.06 20.62
C GLU A 346 18.37 -22.49 21.90
N ASN A 347 18.92 -21.53 22.65
CA ASN A 347 19.66 -21.76 23.89
C ASN A 347 18.78 -21.78 25.15
N THR A 348 17.45 -21.94 24.98
CA THR A 348 16.48 -22.04 26.07
C THR A 348 15.61 -23.30 25.89
N PRO A 349 15.36 -24.13 26.92
CA PRO A 349 14.59 -25.38 26.76
C PRO A 349 13.15 -25.22 26.26
N GLU A 350 12.60 -24.00 26.32
CA GLU A 350 11.21 -23.65 26.00
C GLU A 350 11.10 -22.67 24.81
N GLY A 351 12.21 -22.43 24.09
CA GLY A 351 12.21 -21.67 22.83
C GLY A 351 11.95 -20.16 22.95
N GLY A 352 12.07 -19.60 24.15
CA GLY A 352 11.79 -18.19 24.45
C GLY A 352 12.70 -17.63 25.53
N LEU A 353 12.85 -16.31 25.58
CA LEU A 353 13.52 -15.62 26.69
C LEU A 353 12.94 -16.09 28.03
N GLY A 354 13.82 -16.56 28.93
CA GLY A 354 13.44 -16.89 30.31
C GLY A 354 12.89 -15.67 31.05
N GLU A 355 12.11 -15.93 32.11
CA GLU A 355 11.35 -14.92 32.87
C GLU A 355 12.22 -13.71 33.29
N GLU A 356 13.47 -13.94 33.65
CA GLU A 356 14.48 -12.91 34.02
C GLU A 356 14.68 -11.82 32.95
N ALA A 357 14.49 -12.15 31.66
CA ALA A 357 14.61 -11.20 30.54
C ALA A 357 13.24 -10.75 29.97
N ARG A 358 12.13 -11.40 30.37
CA ARG A 358 10.76 -10.96 30.07
C ARG A 358 10.22 -9.92 31.05
N GLY A 359 10.86 -9.74 32.21
CA GLY A 359 10.59 -8.61 33.11
C GLY A 359 9.16 -8.59 33.65
N GLU A 360 8.66 -9.75 34.08
CA GLU A 360 7.24 -9.96 34.40
C GLU A 360 6.67 -8.93 35.37
N LYS A 361 5.79 -8.07 34.84
CA LYS A 361 4.68 -7.49 35.60
C LYS A 361 3.44 -8.30 35.27
N SER A 362 2.89 -8.97 36.27
CA SER A 362 1.69 -9.79 36.15
C SER A 362 0.53 -9.02 35.49
N SER A 363 -0.06 -9.59 34.44
CA SER A 363 -1.11 -8.97 33.62
C SER A 363 -2.49 -8.96 34.28
N GLU A 364 -2.62 -8.28 35.43
CA GLU A 364 -3.91 -7.95 36.03
C GLU A 364 -4.33 -6.49 35.72
N LYS A 365 -5.42 -6.37 34.95
CA LYS A 365 -6.07 -5.16 34.41
C LYS A 365 -5.48 -4.67 33.08
N HIS A 366 -6.27 -4.85 32.03
CA HIS A 366 -6.21 -3.96 30.86
C HIS A 366 -6.71 -2.57 31.29
N ALA A 367 -5.77 -1.64 31.50
CA ALA A 367 -6.04 -0.22 31.39
C ALA A 367 -5.66 0.24 29.99
N HIS A 368 -6.46 1.11 29.37
CA HIS A 368 -6.08 1.78 28.11
C HIS A 368 -5.14 2.96 28.41
N ASP A 369 -4.05 2.69 29.12
CA ASP A 369 -3.00 3.68 29.32
C ASP A 369 -2.40 4.02 27.94
N HIS A 370 -2.29 5.31 27.65
CA HIS A 370 -2.21 5.78 26.27
C HIS A 370 -0.92 5.32 25.57
N VAL A 371 -1.05 4.45 24.56
CA VAL A 371 -0.03 4.28 23.51
C VAL A 371 0.36 5.67 23.00
N PRO A 372 1.62 6.10 23.13
CA PRO A 372 2.01 7.49 22.93
C PRO A 372 1.57 8.05 21.57
N GLU A 373 1.14 9.32 21.53
CA GLU A 373 0.79 10.00 20.26
C GLU A 373 1.97 10.08 19.28
N SER A 374 3.21 9.79 19.67
CA SER A 374 4.33 9.56 18.74
C SER A 374 4.15 8.35 17.83
N GLY A 375 3.31 7.39 18.23
CA GLY A 375 3.51 5.98 17.90
C GLY A 375 4.64 5.36 18.74
N PHE A 376 4.73 4.03 18.68
CA PHE A 376 5.76 3.26 19.36
C PHE A 376 7.16 3.78 19.01
N GLU A 377 7.98 4.12 20.01
CA GLU A 377 9.31 4.68 19.76
C GLU A 377 10.22 3.64 19.09
N ARG A 378 11.02 4.12 18.15
CA ARG A 378 11.84 3.25 17.31
C ARG A 378 13.07 2.78 18.08
N ILE A 379 12.95 1.65 18.78
CA ILE A 379 14.06 1.07 19.55
C ILE A 379 15.24 0.75 18.62
N LEU A 380 16.35 1.47 18.85
CA LEU A 380 17.55 1.43 18.01
C LEU A 380 18.54 0.40 18.57
N GLY A 381 18.70 -0.72 17.88
CA GLY A 381 19.65 -1.75 18.29
C GLY A 381 19.96 -2.75 17.18
N SER A 382 21.09 -3.44 17.32
CA SER A 382 21.49 -4.59 16.51
C SER A 382 22.08 -5.72 17.36
N GLY A 383 21.75 -5.72 18.66
CA GLY A 383 22.12 -6.74 19.63
C GLY A 383 21.07 -7.86 19.75
N PRO A 384 21.34 -8.90 20.57
CA PRO A 384 20.43 -10.03 20.75
C PRO A 384 19.02 -9.59 21.19
N GLU A 385 18.93 -8.62 22.10
CA GLU A 385 17.67 -8.06 22.62
C GLU A 385 16.70 -7.62 21.52
N GLN A 386 17.20 -6.94 20.47
CA GLN A 386 16.39 -6.50 19.32
C GLN A 386 16.01 -7.67 18.40
N ALA A 387 16.79 -8.75 18.41
CA ALA A 387 16.54 -9.97 17.64
C ALA A 387 15.59 -10.96 18.36
N THR A 388 15.39 -10.82 19.67
CA THR A 388 14.50 -11.68 20.48
C THR A 388 13.11 -11.10 20.72
N ARG A 389 12.84 -9.86 20.28
CA ARG A 389 11.51 -9.22 20.36
C ARG A 389 10.45 -10.04 19.59
N PRO A 390 9.21 -10.21 20.11
CA PRO A 390 8.10 -10.72 19.31
C PRO A 390 7.75 -9.71 18.19
N LEU A 391 7.27 -10.21 17.05
CA LEU A 391 7.00 -9.38 15.88
C LEU A 391 5.85 -8.40 16.13
N VAL A 392 4.76 -8.92 16.69
CA VAL A 392 3.63 -8.15 17.20
C VAL A 392 3.62 -8.28 18.73
N GLY A 393 3.27 -7.21 19.44
CA GLY A 393 3.15 -7.21 20.91
C GLY A 393 3.25 -5.80 21.51
N THR A 394 2.79 -5.64 22.74
CA THR A 394 2.74 -4.35 23.46
C THR A 394 4.13 -3.84 23.85
N GLU A 395 4.19 -2.66 24.48
CA GLU A 395 5.45 -2.07 24.97
C GLU A 395 6.07 -2.90 26.10
N GLU A 396 5.25 -3.45 27.00
CA GLU A 396 5.66 -4.34 28.09
C GLU A 396 6.18 -5.69 27.57
N GLN A 397 5.53 -6.23 26.53
CA GLN A 397 5.98 -7.45 25.84
C GLN A 397 7.23 -7.22 24.98
N GLY A 398 7.59 -5.97 24.74
CA GLY A 398 8.71 -5.60 23.87
C GLY A 398 8.46 -5.94 22.39
N GLY A 399 7.26 -5.71 21.85
CA GLY A 399 6.95 -5.98 20.45
C GLY A 399 7.74 -5.13 19.43
N VAL A 400 7.89 -5.59 18.19
CA VAL A 400 8.47 -4.81 17.08
C VAL A 400 7.42 -3.88 16.46
N ILE A 401 6.17 -4.36 16.40
CA ILE A 401 4.97 -3.65 15.96
C ILE A 401 3.91 -3.80 17.05
N ASP A 402 3.42 -2.67 17.56
CA ASP A 402 2.36 -2.67 18.56
C ASP A 402 0.98 -3.03 17.96
N PRO A 403 0.09 -3.74 18.69
CA PRO A 403 -1.26 -4.05 18.22
C PRO A 403 -2.05 -2.82 17.75
N ASP A 404 -2.00 -1.67 18.43
CA ASP A 404 -2.72 -0.47 17.99
C ASP A 404 -2.12 0.14 16.71
N VAL A 405 -0.83 -0.06 16.45
CA VAL A 405 -0.22 0.25 15.13
C VAL A 405 -0.82 -0.66 14.05
N LEU A 406 -0.96 -1.95 14.33
CA LEU A 406 -1.50 -2.94 13.39
C LEU A 406 -3.00 -2.71 13.10
N TRP A 407 -3.79 -2.52 14.15
CA TRP A 407 -5.25 -2.41 14.09
C TRP A 407 -5.72 -1.04 13.61
N SER A 408 -4.95 0.04 13.78
CA SER A 408 -5.21 1.37 13.18
C SER A 408 -5.23 1.40 11.64
N CYS A 409 -4.82 0.34 10.94
CA CYS A 409 -4.78 0.33 9.48
C CYS A 409 -6.17 0.20 8.83
N THR A 410 -6.55 1.16 7.99
CA THR A 410 -7.83 1.19 7.25
C THR A 410 -7.77 0.55 5.85
N THR A 411 -6.68 -0.15 5.51
CA THR A 411 -6.40 -0.76 4.17
C THR A 411 -6.65 0.16 2.94
N CYS A 412 -6.66 1.48 3.12
CA CYS A 412 -7.12 2.45 2.13
C CYS A 412 -6.14 2.78 0.98
N GLY A 413 -4.97 2.12 0.91
CA GLY A 413 -3.99 2.22 -0.17
C GLY A 413 -3.07 3.46 -0.16
N ALA A 414 -3.34 4.49 0.64
CA ALA A 414 -2.66 5.79 0.54
C ALA A 414 -1.13 5.71 0.71
N CYS A 415 -0.65 4.80 1.57
CA CYS A 415 0.77 4.54 1.80
C CYS A 415 1.50 3.94 0.58
N VAL A 416 0.84 3.07 -0.19
CA VAL A 416 1.41 2.39 -1.36
C VAL A 416 1.41 3.33 -2.58
N GLU A 417 0.28 3.99 -2.87
CA GLU A 417 0.15 4.96 -3.98
C GLU A 417 1.17 6.11 -3.86
N GLN A 418 1.44 6.57 -2.64
CA GLN A 418 2.39 7.66 -2.37
C GLN A 418 3.82 7.15 -2.12
N CYS A 419 4.08 5.85 -2.31
CA CYS A 419 5.42 5.27 -2.26
C CYS A 419 6.12 5.43 -3.62
N PRO A 420 7.27 6.13 -3.69
CA PRO A 420 8.04 6.28 -4.93
C PRO A 420 8.90 5.05 -5.26
N VAL A 421 8.83 3.99 -4.45
CA VAL A 421 9.65 2.77 -4.57
C VAL A 421 8.82 1.47 -4.40
N ASP A 422 7.49 1.57 -4.59
CA ASP A 422 6.51 0.46 -4.59
C ASP A 422 6.62 -0.56 -3.43
N ILE A 423 6.70 -0.05 -2.19
CA ILE A 423 6.60 -0.90 -0.99
C ILE A 423 5.15 -1.31 -0.75
N GLU A 424 4.91 -2.62 -0.63
CA GLU A 424 3.60 -3.27 -0.48
C GLU A 424 3.11 -3.22 0.99
N HIS A 425 3.05 -2.00 1.55
CA HIS A 425 2.79 -1.71 2.97
C HIS A 425 1.53 -2.36 3.57
N ILE A 426 0.50 -2.61 2.75
CA ILE A 426 -0.77 -3.18 3.24
C ILE A 426 -0.64 -4.68 3.44
N ASP A 427 0.00 -5.35 2.50
CA ASP A 427 0.18 -6.79 2.50
C ASP A 427 0.95 -7.21 3.75
N HIS A 428 2.07 -6.54 4.06
CA HIS A 428 2.81 -6.74 5.32
C HIS A 428 1.96 -6.59 6.60
N ILE A 429 1.00 -5.65 6.60
CA ILE A 429 0.10 -5.44 7.75
C ILE A 429 -0.99 -6.51 7.83
N VAL A 430 -1.60 -6.88 6.70
CA VAL A 430 -2.67 -7.89 6.68
C VAL A 430 -2.11 -9.30 6.94
N ASP A 431 -0.90 -9.59 6.50
CA ASP A 431 -0.20 -10.85 6.78
C ASP A 431 0.17 -11.01 8.27
N MET A 432 0.51 -9.92 8.98
CA MET A 432 0.66 -9.96 10.45
C MET A 432 -0.69 -10.12 11.16
N ARG A 433 -1.76 -9.46 10.67
CA ARG A 433 -3.14 -9.68 11.19
C ARG A 433 -3.62 -11.12 10.98
N ARG A 434 -3.27 -11.74 9.85
CA ARG A 434 -3.60 -13.15 9.55
C ARG A 434 -3.03 -14.08 10.62
N TYR A 435 -1.78 -13.87 11.03
CA TYR A 435 -1.14 -14.65 12.10
C TYR A 435 -1.82 -14.43 13.45
N GLN A 436 -1.97 -13.17 13.87
CA GLN A 436 -2.64 -12.81 15.12
C GLN A 436 -4.04 -13.42 15.22
N VAL A 437 -4.86 -13.34 14.16
CA VAL A 437 -6.23 -13.88 14.18
C VAL A 437 -6.30 -15.41 14.12
N MET A 438 -5.50 -16.07 13.27
CA MET A 438 -5.67 -17.50 12.99
C MET A 438 -4.73 -18.42 13.77
N MET A 439 -3.57 -17.93 14.21
CA MET A 439 -2.60 -18.70 15.01
C MET A 439 -2.66 -18.35 16.49
N GLU A 440 -2.77 -17.06 16.83
CA GLU A 440 -2.74 -16.58 18.23
C GLU A 440 -4.14 -16.34 18.82
N SER A 441 -5.17 -16.23 17.98
CA SER A 441 -6.53 -15.79 18.35
C SER A 441 -6.58 -14.39 19.01
N GLU A 442 -5.58 -13.55 18.73
CA GLU A 442 -5.46 -12.19 19.27
C GLU A 442 -6.04 -11.16 18.28
N PHE A 443 -7.07 -10.42 18.72
CA PHE A 443 -7.69 -9.35 17.95
C PHE A 443 -8.59 -8.47 18.84
N PRO A 444 -8.87 -7.21 18.44
CA PRO A 444 -9.85 -6.34 19.11
C PRO A 444 -11.20 -7.03 19.31
N GLY A 445 -11.67 -7.06 20.56
CA GLY A 445 -12.78 -7.93 20.99
C GLY A 445 -14.11 -7.68 20.28
N GLU A 446 -14.32 -6.50 19.71
CA GLU A 446 -15.47 -6.15 18.87
C GLU A 446 -15.55 -7.01 17.61
N LEU A 447 -14.39 -7.41 17.06
CA LEU A 447 -14.32 -8.32 15.91
C LEU A 447 -14.86 -9.72 16.24
N GLY A 448 -14.88 -10.13 17.52
CA GLY A 448 -15.54 -11.38 17.93
C GLY A 448 -17.05 -11.39 17.66
N VAL A 449 -17.70 -10.22 17.69
CA VAL A 449 -19.11 -10.08 17.28
C VAL A 449 -19.23 -10.11 15.75
N LEU A 450 -18.31 -9.48 15.03
CA LEU A 450 -18.24 -9.51 13.57
C LEU A 450 -18.12 -10.95 13.03
N PHE A 451 -17.13 -11.71 13.50
CA PHE A 451 -16.87 -13.08 13.04
C PHE A 451 -18.07 -13.99 13.31
N LYS A 452 -18.58 -14.00 14.54
CA LYS A 452 -19.77 -14.76 14.92
C LYS A 452 -21.01 -14.40 14.08
N ASN A 453 -21.23 -13.13 13.77
CA ASN A 453 -22.34 -12.70 12.91
C ASN A 453 -22.15 -13.18 11.46
N LEU A 454 -20.93 -13.09 10.93
CA LEU A 454 -20.60 -13.60 9.59
C LEU A 454 -20.78 -15.13 9.51
N GLU A 455 -20.25 -15.88 10.47
CA GLU A 455 -20.38 -17.35 10.57
C GLU A 455 -21.83 -17.82 10.70
N THR A 456 -22.60 -17.22 11.63
CA THR A 456 -23.92 -17.75 12.02
C THR A 456 -25.10 -17.12 11.28
N LYS A 457 -24.88 -16.02 10.54
CA LYS A 457 -25.92 -15.27 9.81
C LYS A 457 -25.52 -14.87 8.38
N GLY A 458 -24.29 -15.14 7.95
CA GLY A 458 -23.80 -14.73 6.62
C GLY A 458 -23.76 -13.22 6.41
N ASN A 459 -23.83 -12.40 7.48
CA ASN A 459 -23.81 -10.94 7.38
C ASN A 459 -23.31 -10.29 8.69
N PRO A 460 -22.55 -9.18 8.63
CA PRO A 460 -21.90 -8.61 9.80
C PRO A 460 -22.87 -7.93 10.79
N TRP A 461 -24.09 -7.57 10.34
CA TRP A 461 -25.15 -7.01 11.19
C TRP A 461 -25.94 -8.06 12.00
N GLY A 462 -25.69 -9.35 11.80
CA GLY A 462 -26.36 -10.44 12.55
C GLY A 462 -27.86 -10.58 12.26
N GLN A 463 -28.37 -9.95 11.19
CA GLN A 463 -29.78 -10.03 10.79
C GLN A 463 -30.09 -11.39 10.15
N ASN A 464 -31.36 -11.76 9.95
CA ASN A 464 -31.70 -13.03 9.31
C ASN A 464 -31.73 -12.88 7.79
N ALA A 465 -31.43 -13.93 7.04
CA ALA A 465 -31.47 -13.91 5.57
C ALA A 465 -32.83 -13.44 5.01
N LYS A 466 -33.93 -13.80 5.69
CA LYS A 466 -35.31 -13.38 5.38
C LYS A 466 -35.49 -11.87 5.39
N ASP A 467 -34.75 -11.17 6.26
CA ASP A 467 -34.85 -9.72 6.39
C ASP A 467 -34.17 -8.98 5.22
N ARG A 468 -33.44 -9.69 4.34
CA ARG A 468 -32.69 -9.10 3.21
C ARG A 468 -33.60 -8.53 2.12
N THR A 469 -34.77 -9.12 1.91
CA THR A 469 -35.72 -8.69 0.86
C THR A 469 -36.66 -7.58 1.29
N ASN A 470 -36.69 -7.21 2.58
CA ASN A 470 -37.62 -6.21 3.14
C ASN A 470 -37.60 -4.85 2.41
N TRP A 471 -36.48 -4.45 1.81
CA TRP A 471 -36.40 -3.19 1.04
C TRP A 471 -37.19 -3.21 -0.27
N ILE A 472 -37.50 -4.40 -0.83
CA ILE A 472 -38.30 -4.59 -2.05
C ILE A 472 -39.78 -4.29 -1.78
N ASP A 473 -40.26 -4.56 -0.56
CA ASP A 473 -41.61 -4.17 -0.16
C ASP A 473 -41.74 -2.64 -0.10
N GLU A 474 -40.64 -1.92 0.18
CA GLU A 474 -40.57 -0.45 0.25
C GLU A 474 -40.32 0.28 -1.10
N VAL A 475 -40.39 -0.39 -2.25
CA VAL A 475 -40.50 0.24 -3.59
C VAL A 475 -41.86 -0.07 -4.21
N ASP A 476 -42.33 0.72 -5.17
CA ASP A 476 -43.66 0.54 -5.79
C ASP A 476 -43.65 -0.32 -7.08
N PHE A 477 -42.50 -0.87 -7.45
CA PHE A 477 -42.28 -1.63 -8.69
C PHE A 477 -41.73 -3.04 -8.42
N ASP A 478 -41.71 -3.88 -9.45
CA ASP A 478 -41.26 -5.28 -9.38
C ASP A 478 -39.73 -5.44 -9.32
N VAL A 479 -39.24 -6.32 -8.45
CA VAL A 479 -37.82 -6.68 -8.34
C VAL A 479 -37.69 -8.21 -8.33
N PRO A 480 -37.25 -8.85 -9.43
CA PRO A 480 -37.21 -10.30 -9.54
C PRO A 480 -36.19 -10.93 -8.57
N VAL A 481 -36.63 -11.89 -7.75
CA VAL A 481 -35.76 -12.63 -6.82
C VAL A 481 -35.47 -14.04 -7.34
N TYR A 482 -34.19 -14.40 -7.43
CA TYR A 482 -33.75 -15.75 -7.79
C TYR A 482 -34.17 -16.81 -6.76
N GLY A 483 -34.58 -18.00 -7.22
CA GLY A 483 -35.07 -19.10 -6.37
C GLY A 483 -36.42 -18.84 -5.68
N LYS A 484 -37.17 -17.84 -6.16
CA LYS A 484 -38.51 -17.47 -5.67
C LYS A 484 -39.42 -16.99 -6.80
N ASP A 485 -38.95 -16.00 -7.56
CA ASP A 485 -39.69 -15.37 -8.67
C ASP A 485 -39.09 -15.76 -10.03
N VAL A 486 -37.81 -16.17 -10.08
CA VAL A 486 -37.12 -16.69 -11.29
C VAL A 486 -36.11 -17.79 -10.95
N GLU A 487 -35.98 -18.79 -11.82
CA GLU A 487 -35.12 -19.98 -11.62
C GLU A 487 -33.83 -19.96 -12.47
N SER A 488 -33.60 -18.94 -13.31
CA SER A 488 -32.39 -18.80 -14.13
C SER A 488 -32.10 -17.35 -14.49
N PHE A 489 -30.89 -17.08 -14.98
CA PHE A 489 -30.49 -15.79 -15.55
C PHE A 489 -31.09 -15.52 -16.96
N GLU A 490 -31.89 -16.46 -17.51
CA GLU A 490 -32.43 -16.32 -18.87
C GLU A 490 -33.36 -15.10 -18.98
N GLY A 491 -33.02 -14.20 -19.90
CA GLY A 491 -33.73 -12.95 -20.17
C GLY A 491 -33.24 -11.74 -19.39
N PHE A 492 -32.20 -11.88 -18.54
CA PHE A 492 -31.64 -10.79 -17.74
C PHE A 492 -30.29 -10.27 -18.29
N GLU A 493 -29.97 -9.01 -18.01
CA GLU A 493 -28.71 -8.36 -18.39
C GLU A 493 -27.70 -8.30 -17.24
N TYR A 494 -28.17 -8.18 -15.98
CA TYR A 494 -27.33 -8.03 -14.78
C TYR A 494 -27.91 -8.74 -13.56
N LEU A 495 -27.06 -9.36 -12.75
CA LEU A 495 -27.35 -9.56 -11.33
C LEU A 495 -27.12 -8.22 -10.61
N PHE A 496 -28.10 -7.71 -9.89
CA PHE A 496 -27.88 -6.66 -8.91
C PHE A 496 -27.52 -7.30 -7.56
N TRP A 497 -26.22 -7.28 -7.24
CA TRP A 497 -25.71 -7.69 -5.93
C TRP A 497 -25.92 -6.56 -4.92
N VAL A 498 -26.78 -6.81 -3.94
CA VAL A 498 -27.25 -5.78 -2.99
C VAL A 498 -26.19 -5.49 -1.92
N GLY A 499 -25.51 -6.54 -1.46
CA GLY A 499 -24.55 -6.50 -0.35
C GLY A 499 -25.22 -6.27 1.01
N CYS A 500 -24.53 -6.66 2.10
CA CYS A 500 -25.12 -6.60 3.44
C CYS A 500 -25.54 -5.20 3.86
N ALA A 501 -24.77 -4.16 3.52
CA ALA A 501 -25.12 -2.78 3.84
C ALA A 501 -26.41 -2.36 3.12
N GLY A 502 -26.47 -2.58 1.80
CA GLY A 502 -27.61 -2.22 0.97
C GLY A 502 -28.91 -2.94 1.32
N ALA A 503 -28.81 -4.08 2.01
CA ALA A 503 -29.95 -4.84 2.50
C ALA A 503 -30.39 -4.45 3.93
N TYR A 504 -29.45 -4.22 4.85
CA TYR A 504 -29.75 -4.16 6.29
C TYR A 504 -29.61 -2.77 6.92
N GLU A 505 -28.79 -1.85 6.39
CA GLU A 505 -28.58 -0.53 6.99
C GLU A 505 -29.45 0.55 6.30
N ASP A 506 -30.23 1.31 7.08
CA ASP A 506 -31.34 2.11 6.54
C ASP A 506 -30.91 3.31 5.68
N ARG A 507 -29.67 3.79 5.80
CA ARG A 507 -29.12 4.85 4.95
C ARG A 507 -28.59 4.25 3.64
N ALA A 508 -28.05 3.04 3.67
CA ALA A 508 -27.62 2.27 2.51
C ALA A 508 -28.80 1.67 1.72
N LYS A 509 -29.89 1.23 2.36
CA LYS A 509 -31.15 0.82 1.68
C LYS A 509 -31.65 1.91 0.74
N LYS A 510 -31.54 3.20 1.12
CA LYS A 510 -31.91 4.33 0.24
C LYS A 510 -31.06 4.41 -1.03
N THR A 511 -29.80 3.98 -0.98
CA THR A 511 -28.97 3.80 -2.18
C THR A 511 -29.45 2.60 -3.01
N THR A 512 -29.73 1.46 -2.38
CA THR A 512 -30.24 0.26 -3.06
C THR A 512 -31.53 0.55 -3.83
N LYS A 513 -32.52 1.14 -3.16
CA LYS A 513 -33.81 1.50 -3.77
C LYS A 513 -33.63 2.51 -4.90
N ALA A 514 -32.74 3.49 -4.74
CA ALA A 514 -32.44 4.44 -5.81
C ALA A 514 -31.81 3.76 -7.04
N VAL A 515 -30.85 2.86 -6.86
CA VAL A 515 -30.26 2.10 -7.98
C VAL A 515 -31.27 1.17 -8.63
N ALA A 516 -32.10 0.46 -7.85
CA ALA A 516 -33.17 -0.38 -8.37
C ALA A 516 -34.16 0.43 -9.24
N GLU A 517 -34.61 1.59 -8.76
CA GLU A 517 -35.55 2.45 -9.50
C GLU A 517 -34.91 3.02 -10.77
N LEU A 518 -33.62 3.39 -10.72
CA LEU A 518 -32.86 3.85 -11.89
C LEU A 518 -32.70 2.75 -12.95
N LEU A 519 -32.43 1.52 -12.55
CA LEU A 519 -32.31 0.39 -13.49
C LEU A 519 -33.66 0.06 -14.14
N ALA A 520 -34.73 0.03 -13.36
CA ALA A 520 -36.10 -0.14 -13.87
C ALA A 520 -36.51 1.01 -14.80
N THR A 521 -36.21 2.26 -14.44
CA THR A 521 -36.43 3.47 -15.26
C THR A 521 -35.71 3.39 -16.61
N ALA A 522 -34.48 2.88 -16.62
CA ALA A 522 -33.67 2.69 -17.82
C ALA A 522 -34.08 1.47 -18.68
N GLY A 523 -35.11 0.72 -18.27
CA GLY A 523 -35.52 -0.52 -18.92
C GLY A 523 -34.44 -1.61 -18.91
N VAL A 524 -33.54 -1.59 -17.92
CA VAL A 524 -32.49 -2.61 -17.76
C VAL A 524 -33.08 -3.83 -17.08
N LYS A 525 -32.90 -5.01 -17.67
CA LYS A 525 -33.38 -6.26 -17.07
C LYS A 525 -32.39 -6.76 -16.02
N TYR A 526 -32.80 -6.77 -14.75
CA TYR A 526 -31.98 -7.28 -13.65
C TYR A 526 -32.79 -8.15 -12.68
N LEU A 527 -32.09 -8.97 -11.89
CA LEU A 527 -32.62 -9.74 -10.77
C LEU A 527 -31.73 -9.56 -9.53
N VAL A 528 -32.18 -10.05 -8.37
CA VAL A 528 -31.42 -10.10 -7.10
C VAL A 528 -31.39 -11.52 -6.51
N LEU A 529 -30.36 -11.84 -5.74
CA LEU A 529 -30.19 -13.17 -5.10
C LEU A 529 -31.05 -13.41 -3.85
N GLY A 530 -31.71 -12.38 -3.31
CA GLY A 530 -32.65 -12.52 -2.18
C GLY A 530 -32.04 -13.15 -0.93
N GLU A 531 -32.72 -14.15 -0.35
CA GLU A 531 -32.25 -14.88 0.84
C GLU A 531 -30.92 -15.65 0.59
N GLY A 532 -30.55 -15.93 -0.67
CA GLY A 532 -29.33 -16.67 -1.01
C GLY A 532 -28.04 -15.85 -0.99
N GLU A 533 -28.12 -14.51 -0.98
CA GLU A 533 -26.93 -13.65 -0.99
C GLU A 533 -26.31 -13.53 0.42
N THR A 534 -25.04 -13.88 0.61
CA THR A 534 -24.37 -13.73 1.92
C THR A 534 -23.49 -12.48 1.98
N CYS A 535 -22.39 -12.49 2.73
CA CYS A 535 -21.40 -11.43 2.79
C CYS A 535 -20.25 -11.77 1.86
N ASN A 536 -19.72 -10.78 1.13
CA ASN A 536 -18.59 -10.99 0.22
C ASN A 536 -17.25 -11.32 0.93
N GLY A 537 -17.23 -11.37 2.27
CA GLY A 537 -16.05 -11.72 3.09
C GLY A 537 -15.01 -10.62 3.27
N ASP A 538 -15.15 -9.43 2.65
CA ASP A 538 -14.13 -8.36 2.70
C ASP A 538 -13.72 -7.99 4.14
N SER A 539 -14.70 -7.80 5.03
CA SER A 539 -14.40 -7.43 6.42
C SER A 539 -13.59 -8.51 7.15
N ALA A 540 -13.94 -9.79 7.03
CA ALA A 540 -13.17 -10.91 7.60
C ALA A 540 -11.73 -10.91 7.05
N ARG A 541 -11.59 -10.80 5.72
CA ARG A 541 -10.28 -10.80 5.05
C ARG A 541 -9.39 -9.63 5.46
N ARG A 542 -9.94 -8.41 5.65
CA ARG A 542 -9.13 -7.25 6.09
C ARG A 542 -8.79 -7.27 7.58
N SER A 543 -9.59 -7.93 8.41
CA SER A 543 -9.20 -8.22 9.79
C SER A 543 -8.18 -9.36 9.90
N GLY A 544 -8.02 -10.21 8.88
CA GLY A 544 -7.06 -11.33 8.90
C GLY A 544 -7.69 -12.70 9.10
N ASN A 545 -9.01 -12.82 9.29
CA ASN A 545 -9.71 -14.10 9.28
C ASN A 545 -9.87 -14.59 7.84
N GLU A 546 -8.82 -15.21 7.30
CA GLU A 546 -8.78 -15.70 5.92
C GLU A 546 -9.69 -16.92 5.76
N PHE A 547 -9.74 -17.84 6.73
CA PHE A 547 -10.59 -19.04 6.68
C PHE A 547 -12.08 -18.68 6.51
N LEU A 548 -12.58 -17.72 7.31
CA LEU A 548 -13.95 -17.23 7.18
C LEU A 548 -14.19 -16.47 5.86
N PHE A 549 -13.17 -15.82 5.30
CA PHE A 549 -13.25 -15.29 3.94
C PHE A 549 -13.38 -16.42 2.90
N GLN A 550 -12.57 -17.48 2.98
CA GLN A 550 -12.63 -18.62 2.05
C GLN A 550 -14.01 -19.28 2.07
N GLN A 551 -14.53 -19.61 3.27
CA GLN A 551 -15.85 -20.21 3.44
C GLN A 551 -16.97 -19.35 2.82
N LEU A 552 -17.00 -18.05 3.13
CA LEU A 552 -18.00 -17.12 2.57
C LEU A 552 -17.82 -16.94 1.06
N ALA A 553 -16.59 -16.86 0.56
CA ALA A 553 -16.33 -16.66 -0.86
C ALA A 553 -16.73 -17.90 -1.67
N ALA A 554 -16.37 -19.11 -1.22
CA ALA A 554 -16.76 -20.37 -1.86
C ALA A 554 -18.29 -20.53 -1.94
N GLN A 555 -19.02 -20.32 -0.84
CA GLN A 555 -20.48 -20.41 -0.82
C GLN A 555 -21.15 -19.41 -1.79
N ASN A 556 -20.63 -18.18 -1.88
CA ASN A 556 -21.15 -17.20 -2.84
C ASN A 556 -20.77 -17.57 -4.29
N VAL A 557 -19.60 -18.17 -4.52
CA VAL A 557 -19.18 -18.62 -5.86
C VAL A 557 -20.01 -19.80 -6.36
N GLU A 558 -20.36 -20.76 -5.49
CA GLU A 558 -21.35 -21.81 -5.77
C GLU A 558 -22.68 -21.17 -6.22
N THR A 559 -23.28 -20.35 -5.35
CA THR A 559 -24.56 -19.66 -5.59
C THR A 559 -24.56 -18.81 -6.87
N LEU A 560 -23.45 -18.12 -7.17
CA LEU A 560 -23.29 -17.30 -8.37
C LEU A 560 -23.08 -18.15 -9.63
N ASN A 561 -22.40 -19.29 -9.53
CA ASN A 561 -22.16 -20.18 -10.67
C ASN A 561 -23.43 -20.94 -11.06
N ASP A 562 -24.26 -21.33 -10.09
CA ASP A 562 -25.59 -21.92 -10.33
C ASP A 562 -26.52 -20.93 -11.04
N LEU A 563 -26.59 -19.67 -10.57
CA LEU A 563 -27.34 -18.60 -11.25
C LEU A 563 -26.87 -18.38 -12.70
N PHE A 564 -25.55 -18.44 -12.92
CA PHE A 564 -24.91 -18.26 -14.22
C PHE A 564 -24.66 -19.58 -14.99
N GLU A 565 -25.40 -20.66 -14.68
CA GLU A 565 -25.34 -21.88 -15.49
C GLU A 565 -25.74 -21.58 -16.95
N GLY A 566 -24.98 -22.12 -17.91
CA GLY A 566 -25.16 -21.83 -19.34
C GLY A 566 -24.73 -20.43 -19.80
N VAL A 567 -24.38 -19.51 -18.89
CA VAL A 567 -23.98 -18.14 -19.24
C VAL A 567 -22.47 -18.05 -19.48
N GLU A 568 -22.07 -17.52 -20.65
CA GLU A 568 -20.66 -17.26 -20.99
C GLU A 568 -19.99 -16.33 -19.96
N ARG A 569 -18.72 -16.62 -19.64
CA ARG A 569 -17.99 -15.95 -18.55
C ARG A 569 -17.91 -14.42 -18.69
N VAL A 570 -17.93 -13.90 -19.92
CA VAL A 570 -17.95 -12.44 -20.21
C VAL A 570 -19.30 -11.79 -19.89
N ASP A 571 -20.40 -12.55 -20.02
CA ASP A 571 -21.77 -12.07 -19.84
C ASP A 571 -22.33 -12.31 -18.42
N ARG A 572 -21.54 -12.92 -17.54
CA ARG A 572 -21.81 -13.04 -16.08
C ARG A 572 -21.68 -11.69 -15.38
N LYS A 573 -22.58 -10.77 -15.69
CA LYS A 573 -22.52 -9.35 -15.30
C LYS A 573 -23.14 -9.13 -13.93
N VAL A 574 -22.40 -8.48 -13.03
CA VAL A 574 -22.83 -8.20 -11.66
C VAL A 574 -22.69 -6.71 -11.38
N VAL A 575 -23.77 -6.01 -11.05
CA VAL A 575 -23.71 -4.60 -10.60
C VAL A 575 -23.74 -4.52 -9.07
N VAL A 576 -22.90 -3.66 -8.48
CA VAL A 576 -22.78 -3.47 -7.03
C VAL A 576 -22.90 -2.00 -6.61
N THR A 577 -23.57 -1.73 -5.49
CA THR A 577 -23.59 -0.42 -4.83
C THR A 577 -22.34 -0.11 -4.01
N CYS A 578 -21.56 -1.13 -3.65
CA CYS A 578 -20.46 -1.01 -2.69
C CYS A 578 -19.07 -1.27 -3.32
N PRO A 579 -18.12 -0.33 -3.24
CA PRO A 579 -16.74 -0.52 -3.69
C PRO A 579 -15.97 -1.67 -3.00
N HIS A 580 -16.37 -2.09 -1.80
CA HIS A 580 -15.79 -3.27 -1.14
C HIS A 580 -16.24 -4.56 -1.84
N CYS A 581 -17.54 -4.67 -2.16
CA CYS A 581 -18.07 -5.75 -2.99
C CYS A 581 -17.46 -5.70 -4.39
N PHE A 582 -17.33 -4.52 -5.00
CA PHE A 582 -16.69 -4.34 -6.30
C PHE A 582 -15.25 -4.89 -6.30
N ASN A 583 -14.41 -4.47 -5.36
CA ASN A 583 -13.02 -4.88 -5.29
C ASN A 583 -12.87 -6.39 -5.10
N THR A 584 -13.61 -6.96 -4.14
CA THR A 584 -13.47 -8.38 -3.82
C THR A 584 -14.08 -9.29 -4.88
N LEU A 585 -15.28 -8.99 -5.39
CA LEU A 585 -15.92 -9.81 -6.43
C LEU A 585 -15.17 -9.74 -7.78
N SER A 586 -14.53 -8.61 -8.12
CA SER A 586 -13.82 -8.46 -9.41
C SER A 586 -12.36 -8.92 -9.41
N ARG A 587 -11.68 -8.92 -8.24
CA ARG A 587 -10.23 -9.17 -8.16
C ARG A 587 -9.81 -10.31 -7.23
N GLU A 588 -10.64 -10.65 -6.25
CA GLU A 588 -10.27 -11.61 -5.19
C GLU A 588 -11.06 -12.91 -5.31
N TYR A 589 -12.32 -12.86 -5.77
CA TYR A 589 -13.11 -14.05 -6.09
C TYR A 589 -12.49 -14.93 -7.20
N PRO A 590 -11.72 -14.42 -8.19
CA PRO A 590 -10.97 -15.28 -9.11
C PRO A 590 -9.95 -16.20 -8.43
N GLN A 591 -9.50 -15.88 -7.21
CA GLN A 591 -8.62 -16.76 -6.41
C GLN A 591 -9.34 -17.99 -5.85
N VAL A 592 -10.68 -18.00 -5.89
CA VAL A 592 -11.57 -19.11 -5.48
C VAL A 592 -12.50 -19.53 -6.62
N GLY A 593 -12.05 -19.38 -7.87
CA GLY A 593 -12.79 -19.77 -9.08
C GLY A 593 -13.92 -18.81 -9.51
N GLY A 594 -14.30 -17.84 -8.68
CA GLY A 594 -15.37 -16.88 -8.98
C GLY A 594 -15.01 -15.88 -10.08
N ASN A 595 -15.64 -16.01 -11.24
CA ASN A 595 -15.28 -15.25 -12.45
C ASN A 595 -16.48 -14.49 -13.03
N TYR A 596 -16.53 -13.17 -12.78
CA TYR A 596 -17.69 -12.32 -13.11
C TYR A 596 -17.28 -10.95 -13.68
N THR A 597 -18.09 -10.42 -14.60
CA THR A 597 -17.95 -9.05 -15.11
C THR A 597 -18.63 -8.07 -14.14
N VAL A 598 -17.92 -7.69 -13.09
CA VAL A 598 -18.46 -6.80 -12.06
C VAL A 598 -18.36 -5.33 -12.47
N LEU A 599 -19.42 -4.56 -12.25
CA LEU A 599 -19.47 -3.11 -12.44
C LEU A 599 -19.88 -2.40 -11.15
N HIS A 600 -19.24 -1.29 -10.82
CA HIS A 600 -19.78 -0.39 -9.81
C HIS A 600 -21.01 0.35 -10.35
N HIS A 601 -22.03 0.56 -9.51
CA HIS A 601 -23.29 1.18 -9.95
C HIS A 601 -23.10 2.55 -10.64
N THR A 602 -22.14 3.36 -10.20
CA THR A 602 -21.81 4.64 -10.88
C THR A 602 -21.31 4.45 -12.31
N GLN A 603 -20.65 3.33 -12.63
CA GLN A 603 -20.17 3.04 -13.99
C GLN A 603 -21.33 2.66 -14.91
N LEU A 604 -22.23 1.79 -14.44
CA LEU A 604 -23.43 1.42 -15.19
C LEU A 604 -24.38 2.60 -15.36
N LEU A 605 -24.66 3.36 -14.30
CA LEU A 605 -25.52 4.55 -14.37
C LEU A 605 -24.94 5.63 -15.29
N ASN A 606 -23.62 5.87 -15.26
CA ASN A 606 -22.98 6.82 -16.19
C ASN A 606 -23.14 6.38 -17.65
N ARG A 607 -22.98 5.07 -17.92
CA ARG A 607 -23.30 4.52 -19.24
C ARG A 607 -24.76 4.76 -19.61
N LEU A 608 -25.73 4.47 -18.73
CA LEU A 608 -27.16 4.63 -19.03
C LEU A 608 -27.56 6.10 -19.29
N VAL A 609 -26.88 7.07 -18.66
CA VAL A 609 -27.03 8.51 -18.97
C VAL A 609 -26.42 8.84 -20.33
N ARG A 610 -25.20 8.38 -20.63
CA ARG A 610 -24.53 8.57 -21.94
C ARG A 610 -25.33 7.94 -23.10
N ASP A 611 -25.89 6.76 -22.86
CA ASP A 611 -26.75 5.99 -23.78
C ASP A 611 -28.19 6.58 -23.85
N LYS A 612 -28.48 7.68 -23.12
CA LYS A 612 -29.78 8.38 -23.04
C LYS A 612 -30.97 7.53 -22.56
N LYS A 613 -30.71 6.38 -21.95
CA LYS A 613 -31.72 5.59 -21.20
C LYS A 613 -32.14 6.27 -19.90
N LEU A 614 -31.27 7.12 -19.35
CA LEU A 614 -31.56 8.00 -18.22
C LEU A 614 -31.36 9.46 -18.66
N VAL A 615 -32.40 10.28 -18.53
CA VAL A 615 -32.38 11.70 -18.97
C VAL A 615 -32.64 12.62 -17.77
N PRO A 616 -31.59 13.20 -17.17
CA PRO A 616 -31.72 14.33 -16.26
C PRO A 616 -32.36 15.53 -16.95
N VAL A 617 -33.39 16.11 -16.34
CA VAL A 617 -34.06 17.34 -16.81
C VAL A 617 -34.15 18.43 -15.75
N SER A 618 -34.02 18.07 -14.47
CA SER A 618 -34.10 19.00 -13.33
C SER A 618 -32.74 19.10 -12.62
N PRO A 619 -32.15 20.30 -12.46
CA PRO A 619 -30.95 20.45 -11.65
C PRO A 619 -31.27 20.24 -10.17
N VAL A 620 -30.64 19.24 -9.56
CA VAL A 620 -30.92 18.84 -8.17
C VAL A 620 -30.72 20.02 -7.21
N GLY A 621 -31.68 20.20 -6.30
CA GLY A 621 -31.65 21.24 -5.28
C GLY A 621 -31.61 22.68 -5.81
N GLY A 622 -31.91 22.90 -7.11
CA GLY A 622 -31.80 24.22 -7.74
C GLY A 622 -30.36 24.64 -8.06
N GLY A 623 -29.44 23.69 -8.20
CA GLY A 623 -28.02 23.96 -8.44
C GLY A 623 -27.19 24.04 -7.16
N GLN A 624 -27.46 23.15 -6.20
CA GLN A 624 -26.67 23.02 -4.97
C GLN A 624 -25.18 22.84 -5.25
N ASP A 625 -24.36 23.38 -4.34
CA ASP A 625 -22.94 23.07 -4.25
C ASP A 625 -22.77 21.68 -3.59
N VAL A 626 -22.12 20.77 -4.30
CA VAL A 626 -21.92 19.37 -3.90
C VAL A 626 -20.42 19.10 -3.86
N THR A 627 -19.95 18.41 -2.82
CA THR A 627 -18.58 17.87 -2.78
C THR A 627 -18.60 16.34 -2.80
N TYR A 628 -17.59 15.70 -3.39
CA TYR A 628 -17.52 14.24 -3.53
C TYR A 628 -16.48 13.61 -2.60
N HIS A 629 -16.90 12.62 -1.80
CA HIS A 629 -15.98 11.74 -1.09
C HIS A 629 -15.61 10.51 -1.95
N ASP A 630 -14.40 10.54 -2.51
CA ASP A 630 -13.77 9.42 -3.23
C ASP A 630 -13.61 8.16 -2.34
N PRO A 631 -14.38 7.07 -2.57
CA PRO A 631 -14.23 5.83 -1.82
C PRO A 631 -12.89 5.17 -2.17
N CYS A 632 -12.08 4.83 -1.16
CA CYS A 632 -10.71 4.36 -1.40
C CYS A 632 -10.62 3.07 -2.24
N TYR A 633 -11.62 2.17 -2.15
CA TYR A 633 -11.69 0.97 -2.99
C TYR A 633 -12.13 1.24 -4.43
N LEU A 634 -12.90 2.30 -4.70
CA LEU A 634 -13.31 2.68 -6.05
C LEU A 634 -12.16 3.44 -6.76
N GLY A 635 -11.71 4.53 -6.15
CA GLY A 635 -10.66 5.38 -6.68
C GLY A 635 -9.27 4.78 -6.54
N ARG A 636 -8.75 4.63 -5.32
CA ARG A 636 -7.32 4.33 -5.16
C ARG A 636 -6.96 2.90 -5.55
N HIS A 637 -7.78 1.91 -5.20
CA HIS A 637 -7.58 0.52 -5.61
C HIS A 637 -8.02 0.27 -7.07
N ASN A 638 -9.25 0.65 -7.45
CA ASN A 638 -9.83 0.34 -8.77
C ASN A 638 -9.65 1.39 -9.87
N LYS A 639 -9.07 2.55 -9.58
CA LYS A 639 -8.77 3.65 -10.52
C LYS A 639 -10.00 4.29 -11.18
N GLU A 640 -11.20 4.02 -10.67
CA GLU A 640 -12.44 4.68 -11.09
C GLU A 640 -12.62 5.99 -10.33
N TYR A 641 -12.56 7.12 -11.04
CA TYR A 641 -12.73 8.47 -10.50
C TYR A 641 -13.69 9.35 -11.31
N SER A 642 -13.97 9.00 -12.57
CA SER A 642 -14.68 9.85 -13.53
C SER A 642 -16.18 9.61 -13.50
N ALA A 643 -16.62 8.35 -13.50
CA ALA A 643 -18.05 8.02 -13.56
C ALA A 643 -18.89 8.63 -12.41
N PRO A 644 -18.41 8.70 -11.14
CA PRO A 644 -19.15 9.40 -10.09
C PRO A 644 -19.26 10.91 -10.31
N ARG A 645 -18.20 11.54 -10.87
CA ARG A 645 -18.12 12.98 -11.10
C ARG A 645 -18.98 13.41 -12.29
N GLU A 646 -18.94 12.64 -13.37
CA GLU A 646 -19.80 12.83 -14.54
C GLU A 646 -21.29 12.73 -14.15
N LEU A 647 -21.66 11.79 -13.28
CA LEU A 647 -23.03 11.66 -12.79
C LEU A 647 -23.50 12.83 -11.91
N ILE A 648 -22.62 13.38 -11.05
CA ILE A 648 -22.94 14.59 -10.25
C ILE A 648 -23.19 15.78 -11.20
N GLY A 649 -22.35 15.95 -12.22
CA GLY A 649 -22.53 16.98 -13.25
C GLY A 649 -23.79 16.76 -14.11
N ALA A 650 -24.10 15.51 -14.48
CA ALA A 650 -25.29 15.15 -15.24
C ALA A 650 -26.58 15.41 -14.45
N ALA A 651 -26.57 15.23 -13.13
CA ALA A 651 -27.66 15.60 -12.23
C ALA A 651 -27.85 17.14 -12.07
N GLY A 652 -27.05 17.95 -12.78
CA GLY A 652 -27.15 19.41 -12.76
C GLY A 652 -26.63 20.06 -11.48
N ALA A 653 -25.86 19.34 -10.65
CA ALA A 653 -25.25 19.86 -9.45
C ALA A 653 -23.87 20.49 -9.72
N LYS A 654 -23.49 21.50 -8.91
CA LYS A 654 -22.17 22.13 -9.00
C LYS A 654 -21.17 21.34 -8.15
N LEU A 655 -20.26 20.59 -8.77
CA LEU A 655 -19.21 19.87 -8.06
C LEU A 655 -18.07 20.81 -7.63
N THR A 656 -17.83 20.92 -6.32
CA THR A 656 -16.64 21.55 -5.72
C THR A 656 -15.79 20.50 -5.02
N GLU A 657 -14.58 20.28 -5.51
CA GLU A 657 -13.64 19.30 -4.96
C GLU A 657 -13.04 19.74 -3.62
N MET A 658 -13.02 18.84 -2.64
CA MET A 658 -12.24 19.00 -1.40
C MET A 658 -10.74 19.15 -1.70
N PRO A 659 -9.95 19.84 -0.85
CA PRO A 659 -8.50 19.98 -1.02
C PRO A 659 -7.74 18.65 -1.22
N ARG A 660 -8.16 17.58 -0.52
CA ARG A 660 -7.71 16.19 -0.70
C ARG A 660 -8.77 15.41 -1.50
N HIS A 661 -8.57 15.23 -2.80
CA HIS A 661 -9.46 14.45 -3.68
C HIS A 661 -8.69 13.45 -4.56
N ALA A 662 -9.41 12.57 -5.26
CA ALA A 662 -8.89 11.55 -6.17
C ALA A 662 -7.79 10.69 -5.51
N ASP A 663 -6.61 10.55 -6.14
CA ASP A 663 -5.50 9.72 -5.64
C ASP A 663 -4.98 10.16 -4.26
N ARG A 664 -5.19 11.45 -3.92
CA ARG A 664 -4.85 12.10 -2.64
C ARG A 664 -6.04 12.17 -1.65
N GLY A 665 -7.20 11.60 -1.97
CA GLY A 665 -8.39 11.62 -1.11
C GLY A 665 -8.18 10.95 0.26
N LEU A 666 -8.58 11.62 1.34
CA LEU A 666 -8.50 11.05 2.69
C LEU A 666 -9.61 10.00 2.90
N CYS A 667 -9.28 8.91 3.58
CA CYS A 667 -10.22 7.82 3.90
C CYS A 667 -11.35 8.29 4.84
N CYS A 668 -12.54 7.67 4.74
CA CYS A 668 -13.67 7.85 5.67
C CYS A 668 -13.51 7.12 7.01
N GLY A 669 -12.53 6.24 7.16
CA GLY A 669 -12.30 5.45 8.38
C GLY A 669 -12.69 3.97 8.28
N ALA A 670 -13.81 3.61 7.62
CA ALA A 670 -14.41 2.27 7.68
C ALA A 670 -13.56 1.08 7.19
N GLY A 671 -12.58 1.31 6.30
CA GLY A 671 -11.77 0.25 5.71
C GLY A 671 -10.93 -0.52 6.73
N GLY A 672 -10.31 -1.65 6.34
CA GLY A 672 -9.49 -2.43 7.25
C GLY A 672 -10.26 -3.06 8.43
N ALA A 673 -11.56 -3.33 8.24
CA ALA A 673 -12.53 -3.72 9.27
C ALA A 673 -12.80 -2.68 10.38
N ARG A 674 -12.28 -1.45 10.28
CA ARG A 674 -12.47 -0.36 11.27
C ARG A 674 -13.92 0.14 11.41
N MET A 675 -14.84 -0.25 10.54
CA MET A 675 -16.28 -0.06 10.76
C MET A 675 -16.83 -0.89 11.93
N TRP A 676 -16.11 -1.94 12.35
CA TRP A 676 -16.54 -2.91 13.36
C TRP A 676 -15.69 -2.87 14.64
N MET A 677 -14.85 -1.84 14.80
CA MET A 677 -13.96 -1.63 15.93
C MET A 677 -14.03 -0.16 16.35
N GLU A 678 -14.15 0.13 17.64
CA GLU A 678 -14.28 1.51 18.09
C GLU A 678 -12.98 2.33 17.97
N GLU A 679 -13.10 3.66 18.04
CA GLU A 679 -12.01 4.59 17.74
C GLU A 679 -11.59 5.45 18.94
N HIS A 680 -10.88 4.82 19.87
CA HIS A 680 -10.48 5.42 21.16
C HIS A 680 -9.21 6.29 21.10
N ILE A 681 -8.39 6.19 20.04
CA ILE A 681 -7.08 6.85 19.96
C ILE A 681 -7.10 8.01 18.98
N GLY A 682 -6.74 9.21 19.46
CA GLY A 682 -6.68 10.44 18.68
C GLY A 682 -8.05 10.90 18.16
N LYS A 683 -8.04 11.74 17.12
CA LYS A 683 -9.25 12.22 16.44
C LYS A 683 -9.87 11.09 15.61
N ARG A 684 -11.21 11.02 15.49
CA ARG A 684 -11.85 10.06 14.57
C ARG A 684 -11.55 10.41 13.10
N VAL A 685 -11.25 9.39 12.28
CA VAL A 685 -10.89 9.54 10.86
C VAL A 685 -12.07 10.07 10.03
N ASN A 686 -13.29 9.64 10.34
CA ASN A 686 -14.50 10.14 9.70
C ASN A 686 -14.74 11.62 10.00
N VAL A 687 -14.53 12.06 11.24
CA VAL A 687 -14.64 13.47 11.68
C VAL A 687 -13.60 14.34 10.95
N GLU A 688 -12.34 13.90 10.85
CA GLU A 688 -11.31 14.62 10.08
C GLU A 688 -11.66 14.76 8.58
N ARG A 689 -12.32 13.77 7.97
CA ARG A 689 -12.79 13.92 6.59
C ARG A 689 -14.07 14.75 6.48
N THR A 690 -14.98 14.63 7.45
CA THR A 690 -16.26 15.34 7.39
C THR A 690 -16.10 16.83 7.64
N GLU A 691 -15.18 17.24 8.52
CA GLU A 691 -14.78 18.64 8.64
C GLU A 691 -14.32 19.22 7.29
N GLU A 692 -13.41 18.55 6.58
CA GLU A 692 -12.97 18.97 5.24
C GLU A 692 -14.11 19.04 4.22
N ALA A 693 -15.11 18.17 4.32
CA ALA A 693 -16.26 18.14 3.43
C ALA A 693 -17.26 19.28 3.73
N MET A 694 -17.60 19.50 4.99
CA MET A 694 -18.49 20.58 5.43
C MET A 694 -17.84 21.96 5.25
N ASP A 695 -16.51 22.05 5.37
CA ASP A 695 -15.73 23.26 5.04
C ASP A 695 -15.65 23.51 3.51
N THR A 696 -16.16 22.58 2.68
CA THR A 696 -16.17 22.67 1.20
C THR A 696 -17.56 22.89 0.60
N ALA A 697 -18.60 22.15 1.05
CA ALA A 697 -19.96 22.25 0.51
C ALA A 697 -21.05 21.80 1.50
N SER A 698 -22.29 22.24 1.28
CA SER A 698 -23.46 21.87 2.11
C SER A 698 -24.00 20.46 1.83
N THR A 699 -23.69 19.89 0.66
CA THR A 699 -24.15 18.56 0.25
C THR A 699 -22.94 17.68 -0.06
N ILE A 700 -22.87 16.50 0.55
CA ILE A 700 -21.75 15.58 0.44
C ILE A 700 -22.20 14.32 -0.29
N ALA A 701 -21.74 14.18 -1.53
CA ALA A 701 -21.95 13.00 -2.36
C ALA A 701 -20.92 11.90 -2.03
N THR A 702 -21.38 10.65 -2.05
CA THR A 702 -20.52 9.47 -1.99
C THR A 702 -20.98 8.40 -2.98
N GLY A 703 -20.14 7.39 -3.20
CA GLY A 703 -20.48 6.19 -3.98
C GLY A 703 -20.09 4.94 -3.21
N CYS A 704 -20.43 4.87 -1.92
CA CYS A 704 -20.12 3.73 -1.06
C CYS A 704 -20.98 3.72 0.21
N PRO A 705 -21.73 2.65 0.51
CA PRO A 705 -22.52 2.50 1.74
C PRO A 705 -21.73 2.72 3.03
N PHE A 706 -20.53 2.13 3.16
CA PHE A 706 -19.70 2.33 4.36
C PHE A 706 -19.22 3.78 4.50
N CYS A 707 -18.83 4.42 3.40
CA CYS A 707 -18.46 5.84 3.43
C CYS A 707 -19.66 6.72 3.79
N ARG A 708 -20.85 6.39 3.30
CA ARG A 708 -22.10 7.07 3.65
C ARG A 708 -22.35 7.04 5.16
N VAL A 709 -22.27 5.86 5.77
CA VAL A 709 -22.44 5.68 7.23
C VAL A 709 -21.42 6.54 7.98
N MET A 710 -20.13 6.32 7.76
CA MET A 710 -19.07 7.04 8.48
C MET A 710 -19.16 8.56 8.34
N ILE A 711 -19.45 9.08 7.13
CA ILE A 711 -19.56 10.51 6.88
C ILE A 711 -20.87 11.07 7.47
N THR A 712 -21.98 10.32 7.48
CA THR A 712 -23.21 10.77 8.16
C THR A 712 -23.00 10.86 9.67
N ASP A 713 -22.42 9.83 10.28
CA ASP A 713 -22.09 9.82 11.71
C ASP A 713 -21.08 10.95 12.04
N GLY A 714 -20.15 11.22 11.10
CA GLY A 714 -19.22 12.35 11.18
C GLY A 714 -19.89 13.72 11.03
N VAL A 715 -20.99 13.85 10.27
CA VAL A 715 -21.76 15.10 10.17
C VAL A 715 -22.52 15.32 11.46
N ASP A 716 -23.09 14.27 12.05
CA ASP A 716 -23.75 14.33 13.35
C ASP A 716 -22.79 14.78 14.46
N ASP A 717 -21.58 14.18 14.52
CA ASP A 717 -20.49 14.59 15.43
C ASP A 717 -20.05 16.05 15.20
N VAL A 718 -19.75 16.43 13.95
CA VAL A 718 -19.20 17.77 13.61
C VAL A 718 -20.23 18.87 13.79
N ALA A 719 -21.48 18.66 13.37
CA ALA A 719 -22.55 19.66 13.51
C ALA A 719 -22.87 19.93 14.98
N ALA A 720 -22.93 18.87 15.82
CA ALA A 720 -23.11 19.01 17.26
C ALA A 720 -21.91 19.70 17.94
N THR A 721 -20.68 19.40 17.51
CA THR A 721 -19.45 19.95 18.11
C THR A 721 -19.18 21.41 17.70
N ARG A 722 -19.54 21.80 16.48
CA ARG A 722 -19.30 23.15 15.93
C ARG A 722 -20.53 24.08 15.99
N GLU A 723 -21.68 23.60 16.46
CA GLU A 723 -22.98 24.31 16.46
C GLU A 723 -23.42 24.83 15.06
N VAL A 724 -23.20 24.01 14.03
CA VAL A 724 -23.54 24.34 12.63
C VAL A 724 -24.68 23.48 12.08
N GLU A 725 -25.28 23.89 10.96
CA GLU A 725 -26.25 23.07 10.24
C GLU A 725 -25.61 21.78 9.69
N LYS A 726 -26.40 20.70 9.62
CA LYS A 726 -25.95 19.40 9.12
C LYS A 726 -25.90 19.40 7.60
N ALA A 727 -24.74 19.04 7.04
CA ALA A 727 -24.61 18.79 5.61
C ALA A 727 -25.40 17.55 5.19
N GLU A 728 -26.02 17.57 4.00
CA GLU A 728 -26.80 16.42 3.53
C GLU A 728 -25.87 15.35 2.93
N VAL A 729 -25.94 14.12 3.42
CA VAL A 729 -25.07 13.01 2.95
C VAL A 729 -25.86 12.06 2.04
N LEU A 730 -25.58 12.15 0.74
CA LEU A 730 -26.28 11.45 -0.33
C LEU A 730 -25.36 10.52 -1.11
N ASP A 731 -25.94 9.48 -1.69
CA ASP A 731 -25.26 8.71 -2.73
C ASP A 731 -25.46 9.36 -4.10
N VAL A 732 -24.48 9.27 -5.00
CA VAL A 732 -24.57 9.75 -6.39
C VAL A 732 -25.80 9.18 -7.12
N ALA A 733 -26.23 7.96 -6.80
CA ALA A 733 -27.48 7.39 -7.32
C ALA A 733 -28.73 8.20 -6.90
N GLN A 734 -28.78 8.71 -5.66
CA GLN A 734 -29.92 9.52 -5.22
C GLN A 734 -29.95 10.90 -5.85
N LEU A 735 -28.77 11.52 -6.03
CA LEU A 735 -28.65 12.77 -6.78
C LEU A 735 -29.16 12.57 -8.22
N LEU A 736 -28.69 11.52 -8.91
CA LEU A 736 -29.17 11.21 -10.25
C LEU A 736 -30.70 10.99 -10.28
N LEU A 737 -31.25 10.17 -9.37
CA LEU A 737 -32.68 9.89 -9.31
C LEU A 737 -33.55 11.13 -9.03
N GLY A 738 -33.02 12.10 -8.27
CA GLY A 738 -33.67 13.40 -8.04
C GLY A 738 -33.66 14.35 -9.24
N SER A 739 -32.88 14.05 -10.28
CA SER A 739 -32.74 14.90 -11.49
C SER A 739 -33.62 14.47 -12.67
N LEU A 740 -34.14 13.24 -12.67
CA LEU A 740 -34.76 12.61 -13.82
C LEU A 740 -36.18 13.12 -14.13
N ASP A 741 -36.53 13.09 -15.40
CA ASP A 741 -37.93 13.04 -15.80
C ASP A 741 -38.49 11.64 -15.53
N LYS A 742 -39.58 11.57 -14.77
CA LYS A 742 -40.34 10.33 -14.51
C LYS A 742 -41.72 10.36 -15.17
N SER A 743 -42.11 11.45 -15.84
CA SER A 743 -43.46 11.65 -16.37
C SER A 743 -43.80 10.75 -17.58
N SER A 744 -42.78 10.21 -18.25
CA SER A 744 -42.88 9.34 -19.43
C SER A 744 -42.48 7.88 -19.17
N VAL A 745 -42.22 7.52 -17.91
CA VAL A 745 -41.63 6.23 -17.52
C VAL A 745 -42.68 5.35 -16.84
N THR A 746 -42.96 4.19 -17.43
CA THR A 746 -43.77 3.14 -16.79
C THR A 746 -42.84 2.13 -16.12
N LEU A 747 -42.88 2.04 -14.80
CA LEU A 747 -42.17 1.02 -14.01
C LEU A 747 -42.94 -0.33 -14.05
N PRO A 748 -42.27 -1.49 -13.88
CA PRO A 748 -42.93 -2.79 -13.91
C PRO A 748 -43.85 -3.00 -12.69
N GLU A 749 -45.09 -3.47 -12.93
CA GLU A 749 -46.07 -3.76 -11.87
C GLU A 749 -45.61 -4.92 -10.98
N LYS A 750 -45.71 -4.77 -9.65
CA LYS A 750 -45.35 -5.85 -8.70
C LYS A 750 -45.96 -7.20 -9.06
N GLY A 751 -45.11 -8.23 -9.09
CA GLY A 751 -45.47 -9.59 -9.46
C GLY A 751 -45.48 -9.88 -10.97
N THR A 752 -44.98 -8.99 -11.83
CA THR A 752 -44.74 -9.33 -13.26
C THR A 752 -43.83 -10.54 -13.44
N ALA A 753 -42.68 -10.57 -12.76
CA ALA A 753 -41.71 -11.66 -12.88
C ALA A 753 -42.28 -13.00 -12.42
N ALA A 754 -43.05 -13.01 -11.33
CA ALA A 754 -43.74 -14.21 -10.85
C ALA A 754 -44.75 -14.75 -11.88
N LYS A 755 -45.56 -13.86 -12.51
CA LYS A 755 -46.47 -14.25 -13.61
C LYS A 755 -45.71 -14.78 -14.82
N GLU A 756 -44.62 -14.12 -15.22
CA GLU A 756 -43.76 -14.56 -16.32
C GLU A 756 -43.05 -15.89 -16.04
N ALA A 757 -42.73 -16.19 -14.78
CA ALA A 757 -42.18 -17.47 -14.36
C ALA A 757 -43.24 -18.58 -14.30
N GLU A 758 -44.46 -18.30 -13.82
CA GLU A 758 -45.60 -19.22 -13.96
C GLU A 758 -45.88 -19.54 -15.43
N GLU A 759 -45.86 -18.55 -16.32
CA GLU A 759 -45.98 -18.75 -17.76
C GLU A 759 -44.82 -19.56 -18.35
N ARG A 760 -43.57 -19.29 -17.96
CA ARG A 760 -42.40 -20.07 -18.42
C ARG A 760 -42.46 -21.51 -17.92
N ALA A 761 -42.83 -21.74 -16.67
CA ALA A 761 -43.03 -23.07 -16.10
C ALA A 761 -44.16 -23.83 -16.82
N ALA A 762 -45.27 -23.16 -17.14
CA ALA A 762 -46.34 -23.74 -17.94
C ALA A 762 -45.90 -24.10 -19.37
N LYS A 763 -45.11 -23.24 -20.03
CA LYS A 763 -44.54 -23.49 -21.38
C LYS A 763 -43.54 -24.65 -21.34
N ALA A 764 -42.66 -24.72 -20.34
CA ALA A 764 -41.72 -25.83 -20.15
C ALA A 764 -42.44 -27.16 -19.86
N ALA A 765 -43.48 -27.15 -19.01
CA ALA A 765 -44.31 -28.32 -18.73
C ALA A 765 -45.11 -28.79 -19.97
N ALA A 766 -45.49 -27.90 -20.86
CA ALA A 766 -46.14 -28.22 -22.14
C ALA A 766 -45.15 -28.70 -23.22
N ALA A 767 -43.87 -28.33 -23.12
CA ALA A 767 -42.80 -28.76 -24.03
C ALA A 767 -42.14 -30.09 -23.62
N ALA A 768 -42.34 -30.54 -22.38
CA ALA A 768 -41.84 -31.83 -21.91
C ALA A 768 -42.49 -33.00 -22.69
N PRO A 769 -41.70 -33.91 -23.29
CA PRO A 769 -42.26 -35.05 -24.02
C PRO A 769 -43.03 -35.97 -23.07
N ALA A 770 -44.19 -36.45 -23.52
CA ALA A 770 -45.03 -37.34 -22.71
C ALA A 770 -44.26 -38.62 -22.35
N PRO A 771 -44.36 -39.11 -21.09
CA PRO A 771 -43.57 -40.26 -20.63
C PRO A 771 -43.95 -41.51 -21.43
N GLU A 772 -42.98 -42.03 -22.17
CA GLU A 772 -43.15 -43.23 -22.98
C GLU A 772 -43.45 -44.43 -22.06
N LYS A 773 -44.46 -45.23 -22.42
CA LYS A 773 -44.90 -46.36 -21.57
C LYS A 773 -43.82 -47.44 -21.58
N ALA A 774 -43.26 -47.73 -20.41
CA ALA A 774 -42.27 -48.78 -20.23
C ALA A 774 -42.77 -50.12 -20.79
N PRO A 775 -42.04 -50.78 -21.70
CA PRO A 775 -42.41 -52.09 -22.23
C PRO A 775 -42.22 -53.20 -21.19
N GLU A 776 -43.01 -54.26 -21.36
CA GLU A 776 -43.12 -55.38 -20.43
C GLU A 776 -41.95 -56.39 -20.61
N LYS A 777 -41.50 -57.03 -19.52
CA LYS A 777 -40.34 -57.94 -19.55
C LYS A 777 -40.70 -59.37 -20.01
N ALA A 778 -40.12 -59.80 -21.12
CA ALA A 778 -39.95 -61.20 -21.53
C ALA A 778 -38.55 -61.39 -22.18
N PRO A 779 -37.99 -62.62 -22.27
CA PRO A 779 -36.56 -62.78 -21.99
C PRO A 779 -35.63 -63.14 -23.17
N ALA A 780 -34.38 -62.66 -23.04
CA ALA A 780 -33.08 -63.27 -23.36
C ALA A 780 -32.83 -64.01 -24.69
N GLU A 781 -31.85 -63.51 -25.45
CA GLU A 781 -30.90 -64.33 -26.24
C GLU A 781 -29.55 -63.58 -26.35
N GLU A 782 -28.42 -64.31 -26.37
CA GLU A 782 -27.08 -63.77 -26.69
C GLU A 782 -26.81 -63.92 -28.20
N PRO A 783 -25.90 -63.12 -28.79
CA PRO A 783 -24.60 -63.75 -29.10
C PRO A 783 -23.34 -62.84 -29.04
N GLU A 784 -22.25 -63.48 -28.64
CA GLU A 784 -20.83 -63.35 -29.07
C GLU A 784 -20.15 -61.99 -29.34
N ALA A 785 -18.91 -61.89 -28.86
CA ALA A 785 -17.94 -60.82 -29.16
C ALA A 785 -16.72 -61.35 -29.93
N PRO A 786 -15.95 -60.49 -30.63
CA PRO A 786 -14.61 -60.86 -31.10
C PRO A 786 -13.47 -60.02 -30.47
N ALA A 787 -12.54 -60.74 -29.82
CA ALA A 787 -11.09 -60.54 -29.75
C ALA A 787 -10.48 -59.15 -29.40
N ALA A 788 -9.71 -59.12 -28.30
CA ALA A 788 -8.81 -58.02 -27.93
C ALA A 788 -7.39 -58.16 -28.52
N LYS A 789 -6.60 -57.08 -28.43
CA LYS A 789 -5.13 -57.11 -28.33
C LYS A 789 -4.68 -56.22 -27.17
N ALA A 790 -3.53 -56.52 -26.58
CA ALA A 790 -3.11 -56.00 -25.28
C ALA A 790 -1.61 -55.68 -25.22
N SER A 791 -1.22 -54.90 -24.22
CA SER A 791 0.15 -54.89 -23.70
C SER A 791 0.21 -54.57 -22.19
N THR A 792 0.50 -55.61 -21.41
CA THR A 792 1.35 -55.59 -20.19
C THR A 792 1.07 -54.62 -19.05
N ALA A 793 0.81 -55.18 -17.86
CA ALA A 793 0.92 -54.52 -16.56
C ALA A 793 1.91 -55.26 -15.65
N THR A 794 2.44 -54.58 -14.64
CA THR A 794 3.14 -55.16 -13.47
C THR A 794 2.71 -54.36 -12.24
N GLU A 795 1.61 -54.73 -11.59
CA GLU A 795 1.59 -55.50 -10.33
C GLU A 795 2.36 -54.89 -9.14
N ALA A 796 1.58 -54.47 -8.14
CA ALA A 796 1.91 -54.52 -6.72
C ALA A 796 0.73 -55.19 -5.98
N LYS A 797 0.99 -55.89 -4.87
CA LYS A 797 0.05 -56.80 -4.19
C LYS A 797 0.13 -56.65 -2.65
N PRO A 798 -0.79 -57.23 -1.84
CA PRO A 798 -1.59 -56.41 -0.93
C PRO A 798 -1.48 -56.80 0.55
N VAL A 799 -2.11 -56.02 1.44
CA VAL A 799 -2.69 -56.55 2.70
C VAL A 799 -3.91 -55.76 3.19
N THR A 800 -5.00 -56.50 3.40
CA THR A 800 -6.05 -56.35 4.44
C THR A 800 -6.32 -54.98 5.08
N GLY A 801 -7.55 -54.48 4.95
CA GLY A 801 -8.06 -53.32 5.69
C GLY A 801 -9.07 -53.64 6.79
N LEU A 802 -9.48 -52.60 7.51
CA LEU A 802 -10.63 -52.45 8.41
C LEU A 802 -11.07 -50.97 8.31
N GLY A 803 -12.34 -50.58 8.30
CA GLY A 803 -13.56 -51.40 8.41
C GLY A 803 -14.78 -50.55 8.78
N LEU A 804 -15.08 -49.49 8.00
CA LEU A 804 -16.16 -48.54 8.28
C LEU A 804 -17.17 -48.48 7.13
N ALA A 805 -18.45 -48.66 7.44
CA ALA A 805 -19.54 -48.67 6.46
C ALA A 805 -20.14 -47.26 6.29
N GLY A 806 -20.21 -46.78 5.05
CA GLY A 806 -20.90 -45.52 4.70
C GLY A 806 -22.42 -45.68 4.66
N GLY A 807 -23.15 -44.55 4.76
CA GLY A 807 -24.61 -44.55 4.80
C GLY A 807 -25.32 -43.21 4.60
N ALA A 808 -24.67 -42.20 4.03
CA ALA A 808 -25.30 -40.90 3.77
C ALA A 808 -26.28 -40.99 2.58
N LYS A 809 -27.50 -40.45 2.73
CA LYS A 809 -28.54 -40.49 1.69
C LYS A 809 -29.29 -39.15 1.64
N LYS A 810 -29.21 -38.42 0.52
CA LYS A 810 -29.98 -37.18 0.29
C LYS A 810 -31.49 -37.45 0.37
N PRO A 811 -32.29 -36.62 1.07
CA PRO A 811 -33.75 -36.61 0.95
C PRO A 811 -34.24 -35.39 0.16
N GLY A 812 -35.00 -35.62 -0.91
CA GLY A 812 -35.73 -34.59 -1.65
C GLY A 812 -37.25 -34.72 -1.48
N ALA A 813 -37.91 -33.56 -1.33
CA ALA A 813 -39.35 -33.25 -1.39
C ALA A 813 -40.41 -34.38 -1.50
N LYS A 814 -41.45 -34.31 -0.64
CA LYS A 814 -42.85 -34.47 -1.07
C LYS A 814 -43.89 -33.79 -0.15
N LYS A 815 -45.15 -33.75 -0.62
CA LYS A 815 -46.19 -32.78 -0.25
C LYS A 815 -46.98 -33.07 1.05
N THR A 816 -47.70 -32.04 1.49
CA THR A 816 -48.59 -31.90 2.65
C THR A 816 -49.83 -32.82 2.68
N ALA A 817 -50.24 -33.21 3.89
CA ALA A 817 -51.63 -33.54 4.26
C ALA A 817 -51.86 -33.29 5.78
N ALA A 818 -53.11 -33.05 6.18
CA ALA A 818 -53.56 -32.82 7.57
C ALA A 818 -55.11 -33.02 7.64
N PRO A 819 -55.81 -32.97 8.80
CA PRO A 819 -55.35 -32.90 10.20
C PRO A 819 -55.97 -33.99 11.13
N ALA A 820 -55.54 -34.07 12.41
CA ALA A 820 -56.32 -34.65 13.52
C ALA A 820 -55.75 -34.28 14.92
N GLU A 821 -56.63 -34.14 15.92
CA GLU A 821 -56.35 -34.07 17.37
C GLU A 821 -56.57 -35.48 18.00
N ASP A 822 -56.31 -35.85 19.27
CA ASP A 822 -56.06 -35.12 20.53
C ASP A 822 -55.22 -35.98 21.55
N LYS A 823 -55.08 -35.51 22.80
CA LYS A 823 -54.32 -35.96 24.02
C LYS A 823 -54.70 -37.38 24.59
N PRO A 824 -54.15 -37.91 25.74
CA PRO A 824 -53.20 -37.36 26.75
C PRO A 824 -52.06 -38.27 27.34
N ALA A 825 -51.11 -37.63 28.07
CA ALA A 825 -50.40 -38.04 29.33
C ALA A 825 -49.75 -39.46 29.48
N ALA A 826 -48.42 -39.59 29.64
CA ALA A 826 -47.64 -39.53 30.92
C ALA A 826 -47.17 -40.94 31.41
N ALA A 827 -46.06 -41.20 32.12
CA ALA A 827 -44.87 -40.42 32.53
C ALA A 827 -43.69 -41.37 32.87
N ALA A 828 -42.45 -40.86 32.97
CA ALA A 828 -41.48 -41.11 34.07
C ALA A 828 -40.13 -40.35 33.85
N ALA A 829 -39.35 -40.14 34.93
CA ALA A 829 -38.05 -39.45 35.00
C ALA A 829 -37.30 -39.91 36.28
N PRO A 830 -36.10 -39.40 36.67
CA PRO A 830 -35.06 -38.60 35.97
C PRO A 830 -33.80 -39.47 35.70
N ALA A 831 -32.53 -39.06 35.57
CA ALA A 831 -31.71 -37.82 35.59
C ALA A 831 -30.46 -38.07 34.68
N LYS A 832 -29.31 -37.35 34.63
CA LYS A 832 -28.69 -36.14 35.23
C LYS A 832 -27.52 -35.74 34.28
N GLY A 833 -26.99 -34.51 34.16
CA GLY A 833 -27.38 -33.21 34.70
C GLY A 833 -26.16 -32.34 35.12
N LEU A 834 -25.46 -31.75 34.14
CA LEU A 834 -24.46 -30.66 34.25
C LEU A 834 -24.97 -29.49 33.39
N GLY A 835 -24.71 -28.22 33.76
CA GLY A 835 -25.28 -27.10 33.01
C GLY A 835 -24.64 -25.73 33.27
N ILE A 836 -24.91 -24.81 32.35
CA ILE A 836 -24.49 -23.40 32.39
C ILE A 836 -25.78 -22.56 32.37
N ALA A 837 -25.92 -21.63 33.32
CA ALA A 837 -27.11 -20.81 33.47
C ALA A 837 -26.97 -19.45 32.76
N GLY A 838 -27.73 -19.24 31.69
CA GLY A 838 -27.90 -17.92 31.08
C GLY A 838 -29.03 -17.12 31.74
N GLY A 839 -28.86 -15.80 31.90
CA GLY A 839 -29.84 -14.92 32.52
C GLY A 839 -29.81 -13.51 31.94
N ALA A 840 -30.52 -13.29 30.83
CA ALA A 840 -30.54 -11.99 30.14
C ALA A 840 -31.64 -11.05 30.66
N LYS A 841 -31.34 -9.75 30.74
CA LYS A 841 -32.33 -8.66 30.85
C LYS A 841 -31.90 -7.45 30.02
N ARG A 842 -32.76 -7.04 29.09
CA ARG A 842 -32.72 -5.70 28.44
C ARG A 842 -33.01 -4.61 29.48
N PRO A 843 -32.48 -3.40 29.26
CA PRO A 843 -33.31 -2.21 29.46
C PRO A 843 -33.18 -1.18 28.32
N GLY A 844 -34.13 -0.25 28.26
CA GLY A 844 -34.08 0.94 27.41
C GLY A 844 -35.16 1.96 27.80
N ALA A 845 -34.88 3.25 27.53
CA ALA A 845 -35.73 4.43 27.73
C ALA A 845 -35.95 4.98 29.17
N LYS A 846 -35.27 6.12 29.45
CA LYS A 846 -35.73 7.38 30.12
C LYS A 846 -36.68 7.26 31.34
N LYS A 847 -36.44 7.95 32.48
CA LYS A 847 -36.31 9.43 32.58
C LYS A 847 -35.90 9.90 34.01
N THR A 848 -35.15 11.01 34.10
CA THR A 848 -35.09 12.03 35.20
C THR A 848 -35.13 11.66 36.69
N ALA A 849 -34.11 12.06 37.47
CA ALA A 849 -34.18 13.00 38.62
C ALA A 849 -32.88 12.95 39.47
N ALA A 850 -32.52 14.05 40.13
CA ALA A 850 -31.26 14.22 40.87
C ALA A 850 -31.40 14.01 42.39
N ALA A 851 -30.30 13.63 43.06
CA ALA A 851 -29.78 14.32 44.27
C ALA A 851 -28.38 13.80 44.68
N ALA A 852 -27.54 14.72 45.16
CA ALA A 852 -26.40 14.46 46.05
C ALA A 852 -26.85 14.72 47.52
N PRO A 853 -26.03 14.70 48.60
CA PRO A 853 -24.56 14.63 48.66
C PRO A 853 -23.96 13.77 49.82
N GLU A 854 -22.62 13.84 49.97
CA GLU A 854 -21.86 13.82 51.26
C GLU A 854 -21.89 12.56 52.17
N ALA A 855 -20.89 12.27 53.02
CA ALA A 855 -19.58 12.90 53.29
C ALA A 855 -18.53 11.89 53.83
N LYS A 856 -17.30 12.39 54.00
CA LYS A 856 -16.09 11.75 54.58
C LYS A 856 -16.28 11.16 55.99
N ALA A 857 -15.48 10.16 56.35
CA ALA A 857 -14.54 10.21 57.50
C ALA A 857 -13.57 9.00 57.51
N GLU A 858 -12.36 9.21 58.03
CA GLU A 858 -11.35 8.17 58.30
C GLU A 858 -11.41 7.69 59.76
N THR A 859 -10.85 6.52 60.11
CA THR A 859 -10.04 6.35 61.35
C THR A 859 -9.26 5.02 61.44
N THR A 860 -7.93 5.15 61.51
CA THR A 860 -6.95 4.47 62.40
C THR A 860 -6.96 2.96 62.73
N GLU A 861 -5.79 2.37 62.42
CA GLU A 861 -4.94 1.53 63.30
C GLU A 861 -5.17 0.02 63.54
N ALA A 862 -4.00 -0.64 63.61
CA ALA A 862 -3.70 -2.06 63.79
C ALA A 862 -4.06 -2.64 65.19
N PRO A 863 -3.90 -3.96 65.39
CA PRO A 863 -2.66 -4.39 66.05
C PRO A 863 -2.08 -5.79 65.68
N ALA A 864 -0.74 -5.87 65.81
CA ALA A 864 0.09 -7.00 66.30
C ALA A 864 0.02 -8.44 65.71
N ALA A 865 1.22 -9.04 65.52
CA ALA A 865 1.46 -10.48 65.34
C ALA A 865 1.54 -11.24 66.69
N PRO A 866 1.69 -12.59 66.72
CA PRO A 866 3.06 -13.13 66.90
C PRO A 866 3.37 -14.60 66.44
N ALA A 867 4.68 -14.90 66.43
CA ALA A 867 5.32 -16.21 66.75
C ALA A 867 5.22 -17.42 65.78
N ALA A 868 6.02 -18.47 66.07
CA ALA A 868 6.34 -19.59 65.17
C ALA A 868 6.83 -20.88 65.90
N LYS A 869 7.07 -21.95 65.10
CA LYS A 869 7.80 -23.25 65.34
C LYS A 869 7.00 -24.55 65.57
N GLY A 870 7.43 -25.59 64.84
CA GLY A 870 7.15 -27.04 65.03
C GLY A 870 7.50 -27.83 63.75
N LEU A 871 8.72 -28.41 63.61
CA LEU A 871 9.08 -29.84 63.81
C LEU A 871 8.46 -30.81 62.76
N GLY A 872 9.19 -31.68 62.02
CA GLY A 872 10.64 -31.94 61.85
C GLY A 872 10.95 -33.34 61.24
N ILE A 873 12.24 -33.69 61.01
CA ILE A 873 12.81 -35.07 60.76
C ILE A 873 12.56 -35.66 59.32
N ALA A 874 13.46 -36.33 58.56
CA ALA A 874 14.85 -36.86 58.69
C ALA A 874 15.70 -36.83 57.36
N ALA A 875 16.95 -37.31 57.43
CA ALA A 875 17.97 -37.46 56.33
C ALA A 875 17.77 -38.72 55.43
N GLY A 876 18.51 -39.00 54.33
CA GLY A 876 19.62 -38.28 53.62
C GLY A 876 20.85 -39.17 53.28
N ALA A 877 21.56 -38.95 52.14
CA ALA A 877 22.77 -39.72 51.78
C ALA A 877 23.80 -39.03 50.81
N LYS A 878 25.07 -38.96 51.27
CA LYS A 878 26.41 -38.90 50.61
C LYS A 878 26.62 -38.42 49.14
N ARG A 879 27.31 -37.26 49.03
CA ARG A 879 28.63 -36.96 48.36
C ARG A 879 29.41 -38.13 47.69
N PRO A 880 30.33 -37.88 46.72
CA PRO A 880 31.26 -36.72 46.60
C PRO A 880 31.34 -36.09 45.18
N GLY A 881 32.17 -35.07 44.88
CA GLY A 881 33.13 -34.29 45.68
C GLY A 881 33.79 -33.16 44.87
N ALA A 882 34.31 -32.14 45.56
CA ALA A 882 34.75 -30.87 44.96
C ALA A 882 36.19 -30.88 44.38
N LYS A 883 36.50 -29.89 43.53
CA LYS A 883 37.66 -29.01 43.76
C LYS A 883 37.49 -27.61 43.15
N LYS A 884 37.99 -26.60 43.87
CA LYS A 884 38.26 -25.24 43.36
C LYS A 884 39.66 -25.22 42.74
N THR A 885 39.91 -24.27 41.83
CA THR A 885 40.86 -23.14 42.06
C THR A 885 40.78 -22.14 40.91
N ALA A 886 41.03 -20.86 41.21
CA ALA A 886 41.32 -19.81 40.23
C ALA A 886 42.76 -19.33 40.43
N THR A 887 43.39 -18.75 39.39
CA THR A 887 44.08 -17.43 39.43
C THR A 887 44.72 -17.07 38.07
N ALA A 888 44.34 -15.89 37.56
CA ALA A 888 45.09 -14.82 36.88
C ALA A 888 46.48 -15.01 36.20
N SER A 889 46.71 -14.13 35.22
CA SER A 889 48.00 -13.60 34.70
C SER A 889 48.84 -14.48 33.73
N ALA A 890 49.73 -13.95 32.87
CA ALA A 890 49.80 -12.66 32.16
C ALA A 890 50.96 -12.67 31.11
N GLU A 891 50.81 -11.88 30.03
CA GLU A 891 51.89 -11.31 29.15
C GLU A 891 52.84 -12.20 28.29
N ALA A 892 53.56 -11.49 27.40
CA ALA A 892 54.78 -11.83 26.64
C ALA A 892 54.73 -12.63 25.29
N LYS A 893 55.07 -11.89 24.21
CA LYS A 893 55.71 -12.32 22.93
C LYS A 893 57.26 -12.45 23.14
N PRO A 894 58.15 -12.92 22.22
CA PRO A 894 58.14 -12.68 20.74
C PRO A 894 58.75 -13.79 19.80
N GLU A 895 58.74 -13.50 18.47
CA GLU A 895 59.74 -13.81 17.38
C GLU A 895 60.37 -15.24 17.15
N ALA A 896 61.11 -15.56 16.07
CA ALA A 896 60.96 -15.33 14.59
C ALA A 896 62.08 -16.04 13.75
N THR A 897 61.76 -16.61 12.55
CA THR A 897 62.64 -17.11 11.43
C THR A 897 61.74 -17.48 10.20
N ALA A 898 62.10 -17.57 8.89
CA ALA A 898 63.31 -17.50 8.02
C ALA A 898 64.16 -18.79 7.83
N GLU A 899 64.52 -19.30 6.62
CA GLU A 899 64.02 -19.12 5.21
C GLU A 899 64.23 -20.46 4.40
N THR A 900 64.62 -20.70 3.11
CA THR A 900 65.20 -19.92 1.95
C THR A 900 65.08 -20.73 0.61
N ALA A 901 64.98 -20.06 -0.57
CA ALA A 901 65.39 -20.50 -1.95
C ALA A 901 64.75 -21.77 -2.63
N GLU A 902 64.74 -22.04 -3.96
CA GLU A 902 65.14 -21.32 -5.21
C GLU A 902 64.38 -21.85 -6.49
N ALA A 903 64.69 -21.36 -7.71
CA ALA A 903 64.03 -21.69 -9.02
C ALA A 903 64.98 -22.52 -9.98
N PRO A 904 64.85 -22.67 -11.36
CA PRO A 904 64.33 -21.74 -12.41
C PRO A 904 63.70 -22.31 -13.75
N ALA A 905 63.39 -21.40 -14.69
CA ALA A 905 63.49 -21.50 -16.19
C ALA A 905 62.33 -22.02 -17.11
N LYS A 906 62.41 -21.61 -18.39
CA LYS A 906 61.46 -21.68 -19.55
C LYS A 906 62.12 -22.47 -20.73
N PRO A 907 61.45 -22.89 -21.85
CA PRO A 907 60.95 -21.97 -22.91
C PRO A 907 59.75 -22.46 -23.80
N GLU A 908 59.47 -21.70 -24.88
CA GLU A 908 58.48 -21.89 -25.98
C GLU A 908 59.20 -22.13 -27.34
N PRO A 909 58.57 -22.64 -28.44
CA PRO A 909 57.74 -21.84 -29.39
C PRO A 909 56.56 -22.67 -30.03
N GLU A 910 55.89 -22.40 -31.17
CA GLU A 910 56.13 -21.52 -32.34
C GLU A 910 54.83 -20.98 -33.05
N VAL A 911 54.65 -21.11 -34.38
CA VAL A 911 53.76 -20.28 -35.24
C VAL A 911 52.77 -21.00 -36.19
N LYS A 912 51.64 -20.33 -36.51
CA LYS A 912 51.08 -19.96 -37.87
C LYS A 912 49.55 -19.79 -37.84
N GLY A 913 48.91 -18.83 -38.55
CA GLY A 913 49.41 -17.67 -39.31
C GLY A 913 48.29 -16.95 -40.13
N LEU A 914 48.54 -15.68 -40.50
CA LEU A 914 48.09 -14.88 -41.69
C LEU A 914 46.68 -15.10 -42.33
N GLY A 915 45.90 -14.09 -42.74
CA GLY A 915 46.01 -12.61 -42.68
C GLY A 915 45.27 -11.88 -43.84
N LEU A 916 45.09 -10.54 -43.76
CA LEU A 916 44.84 -9.54 -44.85
C LEU A 916 43.57 -9.68 -45.78
N ALA A 917 42.96 -8.64 -46.38
CA ALA A 917 42.91 -7.18 -46.15
C ALA A 917 41.86 -6.46 -47.06
N ALA A 918 41.45 -5.24 -46.67
CA ALA A 918 41.00 -4.09 -47.51
C ALA A 918 39.70 -4.15 -48.39
N GLY A 919 39.07 -2.98 -48.58
CA GLY A 919 38.07 -2.72 -49.65
C GLY A 919 36.96 -1.71 -49.30
N ALA A 920 37.04 -0.46 -49.80
CA ALA A 920 36.08 0.61 -49.47
C ALA A 920 35.03 0.90 -50.57
N ARG A 921 33.83 1.40 -50.20
CA ARG A 921 33.01 2.39 -50.97
C ARG A 921 31.75 2.91 -50.24
N ARG A 922 31.36 4.13 -50.61
CA ARG A 922 30.05 4.84 -50.48
C ARG A 922 29.80 5.52 -51.86
N PRO A 923 28.60 6.03 -52.29
CA PRO A 923 27.66 6.82 -51.47
C PRO A 923 26.13 6.74 -51.81
N GLY A 924 25.31 7.45 -51.01
CA GLY A 924 23.95 7.93 -51.37
C GLY A 924 22.76 7.01 -51.02
N ALA A 925 21.53 7.50 -50.79
CA ALA A 925 21.05 8.89 -50.61
C ALA A 925 19.63 8.94 -49.96
N LYS A 926 19.25 10.07 -49.32
CA LYS A 926 17.85 10.64 -49.11
C LYS A 926 16.75 9.67 -48.58
N LYS A 927 16.02 9.86 -47.47
CA LYS A 927 15.16 10.96 -46.90
C LYS A 927 14.55 10.39 -45.57
N LYS A 928 13.73 11.02 -44.69
CA LYS A 928 13.42 12.41 -44.26
C LYS A 928 12.58 12.30 -42.95
N ALA A 929 12.86 13.10 -41.92
CA ALA A 929 12.19 13.03 -40.60
C ALA A 929 10.75 13.59 -40.55
N PRO A 930 9.89 13.08 -39.65
CA PRO A 930 9.02 13.86 -38.75
C PRO A 930 9.67 13.97 -37.35
N ALA A 931 9.58 15.02 -36.53
CA ALA A 931 8.56 16.04 -36.20
C ALA A 931 7.90 15.77 -34.82
N LYS A 932 7.65 16.84 -34.05
CA LYS A 932 7.25 16.78 -32.62
C LYS A 932 5.76 16.49 -32.43
N ALA A 933 5.40 15.92 -31.28
CA ALA A 933 4.05 15.99 -30.70
C ALA A 933 4.13 16.08 -29.16
N SER A 934 3.21 16.83 -28.54
CA SER A 934 2.95 16.97 -27.10
C SER A 934 1.66 17.78 -26.90
N PRO A 935 0.91 17.63 -25.79
CA PRO A 935 0.50 16.40 -25.12
C PRO A 935 -1.04 16.35 -24.89
N ASN A 936 -1.52 15.28 -24.25
CA ASN A 936 -2.85 15.10 -23.62
C ASN A 936 -4.13 15.43 -24.44
N GLU A 937 -4.85 14.37 -24.82
CA GLU A 937 -6.31 14.28 -24.65
C GLU A 937 -6.63 12.93 -24.00
N ASP A 938 -7.22 12.94 -22.80
CA ASP A 938 -7.54 11.71 -22.05
C ASP A 938 -8.86 11.10 -22.54
N ALA A 939 -8.78 10.31 -23.62
CA ALA A 939 -9.90 9.51 -24.11
C ALA A 939 -10.19 8.35 -23.12
N GLY A 940 -11.28 8.47 -22.35
CA GLY A 940 -11.64 7.53 -21.28
C GLY A 940 -11.91 6.11 -21.77
N THR A 941 -10.89 5.25 -21.69
CA THR A 941 -10.99 3.81 -21.94
C THR A 941 -11.59 3.09 -20.73
N VAL A 942 -12.67 2.34 -20.95
CA VAL A 942 -13.18 1.38 -19.97
C VAL A 942 -12.15 0.26 -19.83
N VAL A 943 -11.47 0.21 -18.67
CA VAL A 943 -10.48 -0.83 -18.38
C VAL A 943 -11.21 -2.14 -18.12
N GLN A 944 -11.30 -2.99 -19.16
CA GLN A 944 -11.67 -4.39 -18.97
C GLN A 944 -10.58 -5.10 -18.14
N PRO A 945 -10.94 -5.99 -17.20
CA PRO A 945 -9.96 -6.79 -16.49
C PRO A 945 -9.29 -7.80 -17.45
N PRO A 946 -7.95 -7.91 -17.47
CA PRO A 946 -7.24 -8.83 -18.36
C PRO A 946 -7.40 -10.28 -17.86
N ASN A 947 -8.33 -11.03 -18.46
CA ASN A 947 -8.67 -12.39 -18.04
C ASN A 947 -8.67 -13.38 -19.21
N VAL A 948 -7.55 -13.53 -19.92
CA VAL A 948 -7.17 -14.71 -20.73
C VAL A 948 -5.66 -14.90 -20.60
N ASP A 949 -5.22 -16.13 -20.36
CA ASP A 949 -3.81 -16.53 -20.43
C ASP A 949 -3.44 -16.76 -21.93
N PRO A 950 -2.41 -16.08 -22.48
CA PRO A 950 -2.10 -16.18 -23.91
C PRO A 950 -1.57 -17.55 -24.36
N ASP A 951 -1.07 -18.40 -23.45
CA ASP A 951 -0.26 -19.57 -23.83
C ASP A 951 -1.06 -20.91 -23.86
N GLN A 952 -2.40 -20.86 -23.83
CA GLN A 952 -3.30 -22.05 -23.80
C GLN A 952 -4.25 -22.11 -25.01
N ALA A 953 -3.72 -22.11 -26.25
CA ALA A 953 -4.54 -22.15 -27.48
C ALA A 953 -3.87 -22.79 -28.73
N GLU A 954 -3.30 -23.99 -28.59
CA GLU A 954 -2.98 -24.89 -29.73
C GLU A 954 -3.65 -26.26 -29.55
N ALA A 955 -4.10 -27.00 -30.57
CA ALA A 955 -4.48 -26.63 -31.93
C ALA A 955 -5.41 -27.75 -32.47
N GLY A 956 -6.39 -27.41 -33.33
CA GLY A 956 -7.33 -28.41 -33.87
C GLY A 956 -8.01 -27.94 -35.16
N THR A 957 -7.80 -28.66 -36.25
CA THR A 957 -8.28 -28.32 -37.61
C THR A 957 -9.32 -29.32 -38.11
N GLU A 958 -10.20 -28.86 -39.01
CA GLU A 958 -11.14 -29.67 -39.82
C GLU A 958 -12.34 -30.30 -39.05
N THR A 959 -13.56 -30.43 -39.58
CA THR A 959 -14.11 -30.07 -40.91
C THR A 959 -15.61 -29.72 -40.88
N ASP A 960 -15.98 -28.62 -41.57
CA ASP A 960 -17.14 -28.44 -42.47
C ASP A 960 -18.63 -28.59 -42.03
N ASN A 961 -19.51 -27.93 -42.81
CA ASN A 961 -20.98 -28.04 -42.93
C ASN A 961 -21.92 -27.63 -41.77
N ARG A 962 -22.38 -26.35 -41.81
CA ARG A 962 -23.78 -25.99 -41.54
C ARG A 962 -24.19 -24.76 -42.39
N PRO A 963 -25.38 -24.73 -43.02
CA PRO A 963 -25.78 -23.62 -43.90
C PRO A 963 -26.18 -22.35 -43.13
N ALA A 964 -26.16 -21.23 -43.83
CA ALA A 964 -26.37 -19.89 -43.28
C ALA A 964 -27.85 -19.58 -42.95
N ASP A 965 -28.03 -18.79 -41.91
CA ASP A 965 -28.83 -17.55 -41.97
C ASP A 965 -28.07 -16.47 -41.18
N THR A 966 -27.90 -15.28 -41.75
CA THR A 966 -26.96 -14.25 -41.25
C THR A 966 -27.60 -12.88 -41.11
N ALA A 967 -27.40 -12.25 -39.95
CA ALA A 967 -27.73 -10.85 -39.70
C ALA A 967 -26.56 -10.13 -39.00
N ASP A 968 -25.38 -10.16 -39.64
CA ASP A 968 -24.26 -9.27 -39.29
C ASP A 968 -24.69 -7.80 -39.48
N SER A 969 -24.29 -6.93 -38.56
CA SER A 969 -24.67 -5.50 -38.59
C SER A 969 -23.67 -4.57 -37.91
N ASP A 970 -22.35 -4.84 -37.99
CA ASP A 970 -21.32 -3.91 -37.51
C ASP A 970 -20.39 -3.35 -38.60
N ARG A 971 -20.96 -2.49 -39.47
CA ARG A 971 -20.26 -1.35 -40.14
C ARG A 971 -21.17 -0.55 -41.07
N GLY A 972 -21.17 0.79 -40.96
CA GLY A 972 -21.84 1.63 -41.97
C GLY A 972 -22.08 3.10 -41.66
N LEU A 973 -21.04 3.91 -41.36
CA LEU A 973 -21.13 5.36 -41.51
C LEU A 973 -19.88 5.91 -42.23
N GLU A 974 -20.10 6.44 -43.43
CA GLU A 974 -19.07 7.05 -44.29
C GLU A 974 -18.79 8.50 -43.88
N THR A 975 -17.53 8.93 -43.96
CA THR A 975 -17.16 10.35 -43.91
C THR A 975 -17.43 11.01 -45.26
N LYS A 976 -18.48 11.85 -45.34
CA LYS A 976 -18.68 12.75 -46.50
C LYS A 976 -17.92 14.08 -46.33
N PRO A 977 -17.43 14.69 -47.42
CA PRO A 977 -16.58 15.87 -47.38
C PRO A 977 -17.35 17.18 -47.21
N GLU A 978 -16.71 18.18 -46.61
CA GLU A 978 -17.17 19.57 -46.62
C GLU A 978 -16.98 20.22 -48.01
N PRO A 979 -17.84 21.18 -48.40
CA PRO A 979 -17.67 21.98 -49.61
C PRO A 979 -16.90 23.30 -49.35
N GLU A 980 -16.02 23.68 -50.29
CA GLU A 980 -15.61 25.09 -50.46
C GLU A 980 -16.82 25.95 -50.97
N VAL A 981 -16.84 27.30 -51.04
CA VAL A 981 -15.77 28.27 -51.34
C VAL A 981 -16.18 29.71 -50.97
N LYS A 982 -15.18 30.62 -50.83
CA LYS A 982 -15.19 32.09 -51.13
C LYS A 982 -16.18 33.03 -50.41
N GLY A 983 -15.67 34.23 -50.05
CA GLY A 983 -16.44 35.47 -50.29
C GLY A 983 -16.21 36.67 -49.34
N LEU A 984 -15.32 37.59 -49.74
CA LEU A 984 -15.09 38.94 -49.19
C LEU A 984 -16.35 39.75 -48.76
N GLY A 985 -16.25 40.49 -47.64
CA GLY A 985 -17.16 41.62 -47.31
C GLY A 985 -16.68 42.46 -46.12
N ILE A 986 -16.53 43.79 -46.28
CA ILE A 986 -16.06 44.73 -45.24
C ILE A 986 -16.94 45.98 -45.18
N ALA A 987 -17.47 46.30 -43.99
CA ALA A 987 -17.82 47.67 -43.55
C ALA A 987 -18.17 47.68 -42.03
N ALA A 988 -17.99 48.74 -41.25
CA ALA A 988 -17.05 49.87 -41.31
C ALA A 988 -17.03 50.64 -39.97
N GLY A 989 -15.87 51.21 -39.58
CA GLY A 989 -15.70 52.10 -38.41
C GLY A 989 -15.01 51.43 -37.20
N ALA A 990 -14.12 52.08 -36.43
CA ALA A 990 -13.63 53.47 -36.47
C ALA A 990 -12.09 53.55 -36.71
N ARG A 991 -11.52 54.77 -36.73
CA ARG A 991 -10.14 55.05 -37.22
C ARG A 991 -9.05 55.08 -36.13
N ARG A 992 -7.80 54.75 -36.54
CA ARG A 992 -6.53 55.02 -35.81
C ARG A 992 -6.07 56.48 -35.98
N PRO A 993 -5.26 57.03 -35.06
CA PRO A 993 -3.77 56.99 -35.11
C PRO A 993 -3.13 56.65 -33.74
N GLY A 994 -1.79 56.53 -33.53
CA GLY A 994 -0.66 56.44 -34.46
C GLY A 994 0.73 56.73 -33.82
N ALA A 995 1.63 55.73 -33.85
CA ALA A 995 3.12 55.82 -33.85
C ALA A 995 3.98 56.33 -32.64
N LYS A 996 4.92 55.45 -32.22
CA LYS A 996 6.34 55.68 -31.80
C LYS A 996 6.71 56.58 -30.58
N LYS A 997 7.37 55.98 -29.58
CA LYS A 997 8.85 56.09 -29.36
C LYS A 997 9.38 55.15 -28.25
N LYS A 998 10.72 55.04 -28.13
CA LYS A 998 11.45 54.38 -27.03
C LYS A 998 11.44 55.24 -25.75
N ALA A 999 11.66 54.62 -24.59
CA ALA A 999 12.06 55.28 -23.34
C ALA A 999 13.35 54.63 -22.77
N SER A 1000 14.01 55.29 -21.82
CA SER A 1000 15.34 54.94 -21.30
C SER A 1000 15.42 55.04 -19.76
N THR A 1001 16.58 54.68 -19.21
CA THR A 1001 16.92 54.66 -17.77
C THR A 1001 16.82 56.03 -17.07
N PRO A 1002 16.56 56.03 -15.75
CA PRO A 1002 16.95 57.09 -14.81
C PRO A 1002 18.14 56.67 -13.91
N LYS A 1003 18.79 57.65 -13.28
CA LYS A 1003 19.81 57.54 -12.21
C LYS A 1003 19.65 58.75 -11.25
N PRO A 1004 20.47 58.87 -10.19
CA PRO A 1004 20.13 58.65 -8.78
C PRO A 1004 19.58 59.90 -8.06
N ALA A 1005 19.37 59.78 -6.74
CA ALA A 1005 19.18 60.90 -5.80
C ALA A 1005 20.19 60.80 -4.63
N GLU A 1006 20.45 61.92 -3.95
CA GLU A 1006 21.50 62.08 -2.91
C GLU A 1006 21.02 61.83 -1.46
N PRO A 1007 21.95 61.64 -0.50
CA PRO A 1007 21.64 61.33 0.90
C PRO A 1007 21.48 62.56 1.81
N ALA A 1008 20.93 62.34 3.01
CA ALA A 1008 20.80 63.31 4.10
C ALA A 1008 20.93 62.55 5.46
N PRO A 1009 21.23 63.21 6.59
CA PRO A 1009 22.60 63.26 7.11
C PRO A 1009 22.84 62.42 8.38
N ALA A 1010 24.10 62.35 8.81
CA ALA A 1010 24.53 61.62 10.00
C ALA A 1010 24.17 62.31 11.33
N ALA A 1011 24.18 61.54 12.42
CA ALA A 1011 24.13 62.01 13.80
C ALA A 1011 25.37 61.49 14.56
N GLU A 1012 25.92 62.31 15.45
CA GLU A 1012 27.12 62.01 16.25
C GLU A 1012 26.80 61.43 17.64
N PRO A 1013 27.78 60.80 18.34
CA PRO A 1013 27.51 59.85 19.43
C PRO A 1013 27.47 60.46 20.85
N ALA A 1014 26.94 59.67 21.78
CA ALA A 1014 27.02 59.84 23.23
C ALA A 1014 27.39 58.47 23.88
N PRO A 1015 27.95 58.43 25.10
CA PRO A 1015 29.09 57.55 25.39
C PRO A 1015 28.78 56.23 26.13
N GLU A 1016 29.76 55.34 26.14
CA GLU A 1016 29.89 54.25 27.14
C GLU A 1016 30.05 54.82 28.56
N PRO A 1017 29.69 54.03 29.58
CA PRO A 1017 30.77 53.58 30.47
C PRO A 1017 30.64 52.14 31.02
N GLU A 1018 31.81 51.49 31.07
CA GLU A 1018 32.29 50.55 32.12
C GLU A 1018 31.61 49.18 32.33
N ALA A 1019 32.35 48.28 33.00
CA ALA A 1019 32.09 46.85 33.06
C ALA A 1019 32.30 46.26 34.48
N ALA A 1020 31.37 45.42 34.91
CA ALA A 1020 31.42 44.49 36.04
C ALA A 1020 30.14 43.62 36.02
N ALA A 1021 30.08 42.37 36.46
CA ALA A 1021 31.10 41.35 36.72
C ALA A 1021 30.41 39.96 36.69
N GLU A 1022 31.16 38.85 36.69
CA GLU A 1022 30.58 37.52 36.95
C GLU A 1022 30.09 37.41 38.41
N PRO A 1023 29.13 36.51 38.67
CA PRO A 1023 29.42 35.50 39.70
C PRO A 1023 28.94 34.07 39.38
N GLU A 1024 29.89 33.13 39.56
CA GLU A 1024 29.80 31.78 40.14
C GLU A 1024 28.68 30.76 39.78
N GLN A 1025 29.12 29.50 39.64
CA GLN A 1025 28.32 28.28 39.58
C GLN A 1025 28.24 27.61 40.97
N ALA A 1026 27.05 27.16 41.40
CA ALA A 1026 26.83 26.03 42.32
C ALA A 1026 25.32 25.73 42.46
N PRO A 1027 24.90 24.53 42.91
CA PRO A 1027 25.19 23.22 42.30
C PRO A 1027 23.89 22.40 42.06
N GLU A 1028 23.99 21.21 41.46
CA GLU A 1028 22.85 20.28 41.34
C GLU A 1028 22.43 19.66 42.69
N PRO A 1029 21.12 19.48 42.94
CA PRO A 1029 20.60 18.50 43.88
C PRO A 1029 20.15 17.20 43.17
N ALA A 1030 20.57 16.05 43.71
CA ALA A 1030 20.12 14.72 43.28
C ALA A 1030 18.66 14.43 43.72
N PRO A 1031 17.95 13.43 43.14
CA PRO A 1031 16.49 13.40 43.17
C PRO A 1031 15.89 12.92 44.51
N SER A 1032 14.79 13.56 44.91
CA SER A 1032 13.86 13.07 45.94
C SER A 1032 12.61 12.48 45.30
N SER A 1033 12.28 11.24 45.65
CA SER A 1033 11.03 10.60 45.26
C SER A 1033 9.83 11.13 46.08
N ASP A 1034 8.75 11.54 45.41
CA ASP A 1034 7.41 11.40 45.98
C ASP A 1034 6.34 11.27 44.87
N ASN A 1035 5.20 10.64 45.18
CA ASN A 1035 4.07 10.46 44.27
C ASN A 1035 2.97 11.47 44.59
N GLY A 1036 2.65 12.37 43.65
CA GLY A 1036 1.64 13.42 43.86
C GLY A 1036 0.84 13.74 42.61
N ASP A 1037 -0.31 13.08 42.42
CA ASP A 1037 -1.27 13.40 41.36
C ASP A 1037 -1.94 14.77 41.60
N SER A 1038 -1.60 15.77 40.77
CA SER A 1038 -2.42 16.96 40.59
C SER A 1038 -2.12 17.66 39.26
N ARG A 1039 -3.19 18.04 38.54
CA ARG A 1039 -3.11 18.85 37.31
C ARG A 1039 -2.92 20.32 37.66
N ILE A 1040 -1.90 20.97 37.10
CA ILE A 1040 -1.80 22.43 37.05
C ILE A 1040 -1.56 22.86 35.59
N VAL A 1041 -2.47 23.69 35.06
CA VAL A 1041 -2.23 24.47 33.85
C VAL A 1041 -1.54 25.75 34.29
N GLY A 1042 -0.26 25.91 33.93
CA GLY A 1042 0.54 27.09 34.25
C GLY A 1042 0.65 28.06 33.08
N ASP A 1043 0.30 29.32 33.30
CA ASP A 1043 0.61 30.42 32.37
C ASP A 1043 2.07 30.88 32.53
N GLU A 1044 2.75 31.13 31.41
CA GLU A 1044 4.03 31.84 31.36
C GLU A 1044 3.98 33.01 30.34
N PRO A 1045 4.77 34.09 30.57
CA PRO A 1045 4.53 35.38 29.94
C PRO A 1045 4.89 35.45 28.44
N PRO A 1046 4.22 36.32 27.65
CA PRO A 1046 4.36 36.34 26.20
C PRO A 1046 5.66 37.00 25.72
N VAL A 1047 6.52 36.23 25.06
CA VAL A 1047 7.66 36.76 24.29
C VAL A 1047 7.14 37.57 23.09
N LYS A 1048 7.58 38.83 22.97
CA LYS A 1048 7.16 39.73 21.88
C LYS A 1048 7.80 39.34 20.54
N GLY A 1049 7.02 38.76 19.62
CA GLY A 1049 7.42 38.62 18.22
C GLY A 1049 6.36 37.95 17.34
N LEU A 1050 6.09 38.56 16.17
CA LEU A 1050 5.26 38.01 15.07
C LEU A 1050 3.86 37.50 15.48
N GLY A 1051 2.88 38.41 15.48
CA GLY A 1051 1.49 38.11 15.84
C GLY A 1051 0.81 37.09 14.90
N ILE A 1052 0.78 35.83 15.33
CA ILE A 1052 -0.05 34.75 14.79
C ILE A 1052 -0.80 34.14 15.98
N ALA A 1053 -2.13 34.09 15.92
CA ALA A 1053 -2.94 33.57 17.02
C ALA A 1053 -2.74 32.04 17.20
N LYS A 1054 -2.57 31.59 18.45
CA LYS A 1054 -2.70 30.17 18.81
C LYS A 1054 -4.14 29.73 18.49
N GLY A 1055 -4.29 28.60 17.77
CA GLY A 1055 -5.60 27.98 17.47
C GLY A 1055 -5.84 27.67 15.99
N ALA A 1056 -5.22 28.40 15.05
CA ALA A 1056 -5.41 28.18 13.62
C ALA A 1056 -4.66 26.93 13.10
N ARG A 1057 -5.33 25.77 13.09
CA ARG A 1057 -4.87 24.58 12.34
C ARG A 1057 -4.62 24.96 10.88
N ARG A 1058 -3.52 24.47 10.30
CA ARG A 1058 -3.14 24.75 8.91
C ARG A 1058 -3.61 23.59 8.01
N PRO A 1059 -4.49 23.83 7.03
CA PRO A 1059 -4.78 22.84 5.99
C PRO A 1059 -3.51 22.42 5.23
N GLY A 1060 -3.49 21.19 4.72
CA GLY A 1060 -2.31 20.57 4.13
C GLY A 1060 -1.65 21.43 3.05
N LYS A 1061 -0.36 21.79 3.25
CA LYS A 1061 0.38 22.63 2.31
C LYS A 1061 1.09 21.81 1.23
N ARG A 1062 0.58 21.99 0.01
CA ARG A 1062 1.27 22.10 -1.30
C ARG A 1062 2.73 21.62 -1.36
#